data_AF-A0A346XVU4-F1
#
_entry.id   AF-A0A346XVU4-F1
#
_cell.length_a   1.000
_cell.length_b   1.000
_cell.length_c   1.000
_cell.angle_alpha   90.00
_cell.angle_beta   90.00
_cell.angle_gamma   90.00
#
_symmetry.space_group_name_H-M   'P 1'
#
loop_
_entity.id
_entity.type
_entity.pdbx_description
1 polymer ?
#
loop_
_entity_poly.entity_id
_entity_poly.type
_entity_poly.pdbx_seq_one_letter_code
_entity_poly.pdbx_strand_id
1 'polypeptide(L)'
;MATLALALLLPFLAIAVPPPATSQTSLADQPAVLPARVSDPVPAPNAVVAAGPVVVAAAVDGIEPDRVRFLVDGERAAGPFVDPDGPLSPRRGVETTLTAGTHEIAVEVDDRVLRRWTVDVSGLAVESAAPDPAALAGRITGDARTVVLVNADHPAAVAAMPLVVAMDARVLPVPRLEVPGEVWTALRDMGEDVRVLVAGDEAAIGEVVVGALRDAGFAPVRLDAGTLESMSLAAADQLAALPEANPTRAGLDAVVVAPAEPMVGAVRAAETAARLGASVLLVDGAVPSPVALARIGAARTVLASADLSTEARTAVVEALGEDAEFSDDQLASRRAGEALVVVDPARTDLAVVALRAAADNRAVLLGLDEGRSWVAAHRPDRVVLIGGTTAEVESLHGEWIDGDEQVRLDPLIDATDGLEITLSSSVPLAHAEVHVDLLGFEWPGDVVVEDGRAVWTGGQRPRLPESLEPPEPGTPARVDVTAVVGADTATRHLRFVGEVVLDPLTSVSRDGFLVAGGSSTVVGAGPLRTFSVEVERSTGLDVDEVAAEVTEILLDPRGWTADGTRSLQRIGSSVAADLRVVVARPETVDYYCGRVGLRTGGRVSCWDGFRAMLNLDRWNTGVAPFHSDVTVYRQYLVSHEFGHGLGYGHEFCLRPGTLAPVMMQQTGGIGACLANGWPHPTVGNIVAVG
;
A
#
# COMPACT_ATOMS: atom_id res chain seq x y z
N MET A 1 -51.59 59.58 110.75
CA MET A 1 -51.44 60.97 110.21
C MET A 1 -50.01 61.10 109.70
N ALA A 2 -49.61 61.77 108.60
CA ALA A 2 -50.27 62.38 107.40
C ALA A 2 -49.17 63.10 106.53
N THR A 3 -49.20 63.40 105.21
CA THR A 3 -49.69 62.78 103.93
C THR A 3 -49.24 63.65 102.72
N LEU A 4 -49.12 63.11 101.49
CA LEU A 4 -48.97 63.83 100.18
C LEU A 4 -47.63 64.63 99.99
N ALA A 5 -47.22 65.31 98.88
CA ALA A 5 -47.63 65.58 97.45
C ALA A 5 -46.44 66.30 96.70
N LEU A 6 -46.45 66.75 95.41
CA LEU A 6 -46.93 66.27 94.09
C LEU A 6 -46.61 67.31 92.94
N ALA A 7 -46.24 66.87 91.71
CA ALA A 7 -46.40 67.55 90.37
C ALA A 7 -45.47 68.70 89.81
N LEU A 8 -45.53 68.88 88.45
CA LEU A 8 -45.50 70.11 87.57
C LEU A 8 -44.22 70.78 86.87
N LEU A 9 -44.18 70.71 85.51
CA LEU A 9 -43.98 71.70 84.38
C LEU A 9 -42.82 72.75 84.12
N LEU A 10 -42.22 72.70 82.88
CA LEU A 10 -41.90 73.77 81.83
C LEU A 10 -40.81 74.90 82.01
N PRO A 11 -40.35 75.69 80.97
CA PRO A 11 -40.10 75.48 79.49
C PRO A 11 -38.87 76.20 78.77
N PHE A 12 -38.66 75.91 77.45
CA PHE A 12 -38.18 76.79 76.29
C PHE A 12 -36.70 76.98 75.74
N LEU A 13 -36.53 76.55 74.46
CA LEU A 13 -35.88 77.15 73.23
C LEU A 13 -34.34 77.25 72.88
N ALA A 14 -34.06 77.04 71.57
CA ALA A 14 -32.95 77.47 70.68
C ALA A 14 -31.56 76.77 70.76
N ILE A 15 -30.72 76.57 69.73
CA ILE A 15 -30.71 76.36 68.24
C ILE A 15 -29.23 76.57 67.81
N ALA A 16 -28.58 75.60 67.14
CA ALA A 16 -27.39 75.76 66.26
C ALA A 16 -27.06 74.42 65.55
N VAL A 17 -26.34 74.44 64.41
CA VAL A 17 -26.15 73.27 63.52
C VAL A 17 -24.68 73.11 63.09
N PRO A 18 -24.09 71.89 63.16
CA PRO A 18 -22.90 71.49 62.40
C PRO A 18 -23.28 70.79 61.07
N PRO A 19 -22.40 70.79 60.04
CA PRO A 19 -22.68 70.15 58.75
C PRO A 19 -22.68 68.61 58.82
N PRO A 20 -23.37 67.91 57.90
CA PRO A 20 -23.37 66.45 57.85
C PRO A 20 -22.00 65.90 57.43
N ALA A 21 -21.43 65.03 58.24
CA ALA A 21 -20.19 64.33 57.93
C ALA A 21 -20.47 63.05 57.12
N THR A 22 -19.87 62.96 55.94
CA THR A 22 -19.53 61.72 55.19
C THR A 22 -20.47 60.52 55.37
N SER A 23 -21.47 60.41 54.49
CA SER A 23 -22.06 59.11 54.17
C SER A 23 -20.96 58.18 53.64
N GLN A 24 -20.62 57.13 54.38
CA GLN A 24 -19.86 56.02 53.82
C GLN A 24 -20.77 55.27 52.85
N THR A 25 -20.46 55.24 51.55
CA THR A 25 -21.11 54.31 50.63
C THR A 25 -20.79 52.89 51.07
N SER A 26 -21.82 52.06 51.24
CA SER A 26 -21.66 50.70 51.72
C SER A 26 -20.91 49.85 50.71
N LEU A 27 -20.14 48.85 51.16
CA LEU A 27 -19.63 47.80 50.26
C LEU A 27 -20.78 47.03 49.56
N ALA A 28 -22.02 47.13 50.06
CA ALA A 28 -23.20 46.54 49.43
C ALA A 28 -23.73 47.32 48.20
N ASP A 29 -23.28 48.56 47.95
CA ASP A 29 -23.65 49.35 46.76
C ASP A 29 -22.63 49.22 45.61
N GLN A 30 -21.57 48.44 45.78
CA GLN A 30 -20.78 48.00 44.62
C GLN A 30 -21.62 47.00 43.83
N PRO A 31 -21.82 47.16 42.50
CA PRO A 31 -22.39 46.09 41.70
C PRO A 31 -21.50 44.87 41.89
N ALA A 32 -22.10 43.72 42.23
CA ALA A 32 -21.34 42.50 42.42
C ALA A 32 -20.59 42.19 41.13
N VAL A 33 -19.27 42.38 41.13
CA VAL A 33 -18.41 42.07 39.99
C VAL A 33 -18.39 40.56 39.85
N LEU A 34 -19.33 40.07 39.03
CA LEU A 34 -19.37 38.69 38.60
C LEU A 34 -17.97 38.36 38.04
N PRO A 35 -17.33 37.26 38.46
CA PRO A 35 -15.98 36.96 38.01
C PRO A 35 -16.00 36.83 36.48
N ALA A 36 -15.21 37.69 35.82
CA ALA A 36 -15.20 37.85 34.37
C ALA A 36 -15.17 36.50 33.66
N ARG A 37 -16.20 36.23 32.86
CA ARG A 37 -16.51 34.90 32.35
C ARG A 37 -16.22 34.84 30.86
N VAL A 38 -15.48 33.81 30.45
CA VAL A 38 -15.10 33.59 29.04
C VAL A 38 -15.98 32.48 28.46
N SER A 39 -16.97 32.83 27.64
CA SER A 39 -17.83 31.89 26.91
C SER A 39 -17.54 31.89 25.41
N ASP A 40 -18.13 30.91 24.72
CA ASP A 40 -18.22 30.84 23.26
C ASP A 40 -16.90 31.13 22.52
N PRO A 41 -15.80 30.42 22.89
CA PRO A 41 -14.51 30.59 22.23
C PRO A 41 -14.55 30.09 20.78
N VAL A 42 -13.77 30.76 19.93
CA VAL A 42 -13.54 30.42 18.53
C VAL A 42 -12.03 30.41 18.28
N PRO A 43 -11.46 29.36 17.68
CA PRO A 43 -12.05 28.02 17.53
C PRO A 43 -12.50 27.44 18.88
N ALA A 44 -13.42 26.48 18.85
CA ALA A 44 -13.94 25.85 20.07
C ALA A 44 -12.85 25.03 20.81
N PRO A 45 -13.05 24.64 22.08
CA PRO A 45 -12.05 23.86 22.82
C PRO A 45 -11.85 22.50 22.18
N ASN A 46 -10.61 22.16 21.83
CA ASN A 46 -10.25 20.97 21.05
C ASN A 46 -10.91 20.94 19.65
N ALA A 47 -11.22 22.11 19.09
CA ALA A 47 -11.59 22.20 17.67
C ALA A 47 -10.35 21.97 16.81
N VAL A 48 -10.57 21.30 15.68
CA VAL A 48 -9.54 21.09 14.66
C VAL A 48 -9.76 22.07 13.50
N VAL A 49 -8.70 22.78 13.08
CA VAL A 49 -8.76 23.82 12.04
C VAL A 49 -7.58 23.74 11.08
N ALA A 50 -7.69 24.37 9.90
CA ALA A 50 -6.59 24.47 8.94
C ALA A 50 -5.44 25.39 9.44
N ALA A 51 -4.20 25.06 9.09
CA ALA A 51 -3.06 25.96 9.28
C ALA A 51 -3.15 27.21 8.39
N GLY A 52 -2.69 28.35 8.91
CA GLY A 52 -2.81 29.66 8.26
C GLY A 52 -3.51 30.70 9.15
N PRO A 53 -4.13 31.75 8.56
CA PRO A 53 -4.86 32.77 9.30
C PRO A 53 -6.12 32.19 9.98
N VAL A 54 -6.18 32.31 11.31
CA VAL A 54 -7.29 31.87 12.16
C VAL A 54 -7.76 33.05 13.01
N VAL A 55 -9.08 33.24 13.10
CA VAL A 55 -9.66 34.21 14.03
C VAL A 55 -9.81 33.56 15.40
N VAL A 56 -9.00 34.03 16.35
CA VAL A 56 -9.06 33.63 17.75
C VAL A 56 -9.94 34.62 18.50
N ALA A 57 -11.07 34.16 19.03
CA ALA A 57 -12.07 35.01 19.67
C ALA A 57 -12.74 34.34 20.89
N ALA A 58 -13.38 35.13 21.74
CA ALA A 58 -14.29 34.67 22.79
C ALA A 58 -15.22 35.80 23.24
N ALA A 59 -16.37 35.45 23.84
CA ALA A 59 -17.17 36.40 24.60
C ALA A 59 -16.62 36.55 26.02
N VAL A 60 -16.51 37.79 26.51
CA VAL A 60 -15.95 38.10 27.85
C VAL A 60 -16.93 38.99 28.64
N ASP A 61 -17.65 38.39 29.58
CA ASP A 61 -18.64 39.09 30.40
C ASP A 61 -17.98 40.09 31.37
N GLY A 62 -18.47 41.34 31.36
CA GLY A 62 -18.18 42.34 32.39
C GLY A 62 -16.82 43.06 32.29
N ILE A 63 -16.12 42.95 31.16
CA ILE A 63 -14.81 43.58 30.92
C ILE A 63 -14.88 44.49 29.69
N GLU A 64 -14.23 45.66 29.75
CA GLU A 64 -14.10 46.57 28.61
C GLU A 64 -13.21 45.97 27.50
N PRO A 65 -13.58 46.08 26.21
CA PRO A 65 -12.89 45.36 25.13
C PRO A 65 -11.40 45.64 24.98
N ASP A 66 -10.93 46.84 25.37
CA ASP A 66 -9.52 47.24 25.30
C ASP A 66 -8.64 46.57 26.38
N ARG A 67 -9.25 45.94 27.38
CA ARG A 67 -8.56 45.21 28.47
C ARG A 67 -8.42 43.72 28.18
N VAL A 68 -9.11 43.21 27.16
CA VAL A 68 -9.02 41.80 26.73
C VAL A 68 -7.81 41.60 25.83
N ARG A 69 -6.99 40.59 26.13
CA ARG A 69 -5.88 40.13 25.32
C ARG A 69 -6.01 38.64 25.05
N PHE A 70 -5.58 38.22 23.87
CA PHE A 70 -5.46 36.81 23.50
C PHE A 70 -3.98 36.44 23.48
N LEU A 71 -3.64 35.32 24.10
CA LEU A 71 -2.34 34.70 24.03
C LEU A 71 -2.43 33.44 23.17
N VAL A 72 -1.37 33.16 22.42
CA VAL A 72 -1.10 31.88 21.73
C VAL A 72 0.23 31.38 22.27
N ASP A 73 0.24 30.18 22.86
CA ASP A 73 1.40 29.54 23.50
C ASP A 73 2.10 30.40 24.56
N GLY A 74 1.34 31.33 25.17
CA GLY A 74 1.82 32.30 26.16
C GLY A 74 2.33 33.62 25.58
N GLU A 75 2.53 33.75 24.27
CA GLU A 75 2.86 35.02 23.62
C GLU A 75 1.60 35.80 23.21
N ARG A 76 1.66 37.14 23.22
CA ARG A 76 0.52 37.98 22.83
C ARG A 76 0.31 37.95 21.32
N ALA A 77 -0.89 37.52 20.88
CA ALA A 77 -1.26 37.45 19.47
C ALA A 77 -1.11 38.82 18.78
N ALA A 78 -0.43 38.84 17.63
CA ALA A 78 0.17 40.05 17.06
C ALA A 78 -0.65 40.75 15.96
N GLY A 79 -1.74 40.16 15.49
CA GLY A 79 -2.53 40.68 14.37
C GLY A 79 -3.64 41.67 14.75
N PRO A 80 -4.51 42.03 13.79
CA PRO A 80 -5.57 43.01 14.00
C PRO A 80 -6.70 42.47 14.89
N PHE A 81 -7.32 43.37 15.67
CA PHE A 81 -8.58 43.09 16.34
C PHE A 81 -9.72 42.95 15.33
N VAL A 82 -10.53 41.90 15.50
CA VAL A 82 -11.66 41.56 14.63
C VAL A 82 -12.91 41.24 15.45
N ASP A 83 -14.08 41.45 14.84
CA ASP A 83 -15.38 41.05 15.38
C ASP A 83 -15.99 39.99 14.45
N PRO A 84 -15.94 38.69 14.81
CA PRO A 84 -16.25 37.59 13.88
C PRO A 84 -17.74 37.50 13.49
N ASP A 85 -18.66 38.01 14.33
CA ASP A 85 -20.11 38.02 14.03
C ASP A 85 -20.61 39.43 13.63
N GLY A 86 -19.69 40.38 13.44
CA GLY A 86 -19.98 41.77 13.14
C GLY A 86 -20.28 42.64 14.38
N PRO A 87 -20.25 43.98 14.25
CA PRO A 87 -19.91 44.96 15.30
C PRO A 87 -20.83 45.05 16.54
N LEU A 88 -21.83 44.17 16.67
CA LEU A 88 -22.72 44.03 17.82
C LEU A 88 -22.53 42.68 18.55
N SER A 89 -21.56 41.85 18.16
CA SER A 89 -21.26 40.59 18.86
C SER A 89 -20.78 40.83 20.30
N PRO A 90 -21.07 39.91 21.24
CA PRO A 90 -20.32 39.82 22.48
C PRO A 90 -18.90 39.25 22.29
N ARG A 91 -18.60 38.55 21.19
CA ARG A 91 -17.26 38.00 20.94
C ARG A 91 -16.30 39.08 20.48
N ARG A 92 -15.12 39.14 21.08
CA ARG A 92 -13.98 39.93 20.57
C ARG A 92 -12.89 38.96 20.17
N GLY A 93 -12.14 39.27 19.12
CA GLY A 93 -11.06 38.41 18.66
C GLY A 93 -9.90 39.15 18.00
N VAL A 94 -8.93 38.35 17.61
CA VAL A 94 -7.71 38.74 16.89
C VAL A 94 -7.50 37.77 15.73
N GLU A 95 -7.14 38.28 14.57
CA GLU A 95 -6.65 37.43 13.47
C GLU A 95 -5.18 37.10 13.73
N THR A 96 -4.80 35.82 13.72
CA THR A 96 -3.42 35.38 13.92
C THR A 96 -3.12 34.20 13.01
N THR A 97 -1.85 34.02 12.63
CA THR A 97 -1.44 32.81 11.91
C THR A 97 -1.13 31.71 12.91
N LEU A 98 -1.73 30.53 12.73
CA LEU A 98 -1.36 29.31 13.44
C LEU A 98 -0.64 28.35 12.49
N THR A 99 0.37 27.65 12.98
CA THR A 99 1.10 26.59 12.28
C THR A 99 0.43 25.24 12.54
N ALA A 100 0.82 24.18 11.82
CA ALA A 100 0.35 22.84 12.17
C ALA A 100 0.86 22.40 13.56
N GLY A 101 -0.01 21.80 14.38
CA GLY A 101 0.27 21.39 15.76
C GLY A 101 -0.80 21.82 16.77
N THR A 102 -0.65 21.40 18.03
CA THR A 102 -1.50 21.85 19.15
C THR A 102 -1.03 23.20 19.68
N HIS A 103 -1.93 24.16 19.80
CA HIS A 103 -1.67 25.50 20.34
C HIS A 103 -2.50 25.76 21.63
N GLU A 104 -1.89 26.34 22.68
CA GLU A 104 -2.64 26.86 23.84
C GLU A 104 -3.15 28.27 23.53
N ILE A 105 -4.47 28.43 23.46
CA ILE A 105 -5.11 29.74 23.43
C ILE A 105 -5.51 30.14 24.85
N ALA A 106 -5.18 31.37 25.26
CA ALA A 106 -5.60 31.93 26.53
C ALA A 106 -6.21 33.33 26.41
N VAL A 107 -7.23 33.61 27.23
CA VAL A 107 -7.77 34.96 27.41
C VAL A 107 -7.16 35.57 28.66
N GLU A 108 -6.46 36.69 28.49
CA GLU A 108 -5.81 37.49 29.52
C GLU A 108 -6.56 38.81 29.72
N VAL A 109 -6.75 39.19 30.99
CA VAL A 109 -7.27 40.50 31.41
C VAL A 109 -6.46 40.97 32.62
N ASP A 110 -5.95 42.20 32.56
CA ASP A 110 -5.08 42.79 33.61
C ASP A 110 -3.89 41.89 34.01
N ASP A 111 -3.17 41.35 33.02
CA ASP A 111 -2.06 40.39 33.19
C ASP A 111 -2.44 39.11 33.97
N ARG A 112 -3.73 38.78 34.03
CA ARG A 112 -4.28 37.54 34.61
C ARG A 112 -5.05 36.73 33.55
N VAL A 113 -4.59 35.52 33.27
CA VAL A 113 -5.33 34.56 32.45
C VAL A 113 -6.64 34.16 33.13
N LEU A 114 -7.76 34.34 32.43
CA LEU A 114 -9.12 33.99 32.88
C LEU A 114 -9.54 32.58 32.42
N ARG A 115 -9.12 32.18 31.22
CA ARG A 115 -9.42 30.88 30.61
C ARG A 115 -8.30 30.46 29.66
N ARG A 116 -8.08 29.15 29.57
CA ARG A 116 -7.28 28.45 28.56
C ARG A 116 -8.15 27.48 27.77
N TRP A 117 -7.78 27.20 26.53
CA TRP A 117 -8.20 26.02 25.79
C TRP A 117 -7.16 25.67 24.72
N THR A 118 -7.08 24.40 24.38
CA THR A 118 -6.32 23.89 23.24
C THR A 118 -7.12 24.03 21.95
N VAL A 119 -6.41 24.32 20.85
CA VAL A 119 -6.89 24.21 19.47
C VAL A 119 -5.83 23.44 18.71
N ASP A 120 -6.26 22.48 17.91
CA ASP A 120 -5.38 21.58 17.19
C ASP A 120 -5.42 21.93 15.70
N VAL A 121 -4.24 22.13 15.11
CA VAL A 121 -4.14 22.77 13.79
C VAL A 121 -3.56 21.79 12.78
N SER A 122 -4.35 21.54 11.75
CA SER A 122 -4.10 20.58 10.68
C SER A 122 -3.18 21.18 9.62
N GLY A 123 -2.16 20.42 9.22
CA GLY A 123 -1.25 20.77 8.12
C GLY A 123 -1.84 20.49 6.73
N LEU A 124 -2.97 19.79 6.67
CA LEU A 124 -3.68 19.44 5.44
C LEU A 124 -4.17 20.69 4.71
N ALA A 125 -3.92 20.80 3.41
CA ALA A 125 -4.60 21.78 2.56
C ALA A 125 -5.86 21.16 1.93
N VAL A 126 -7.06 21.49 2.46
CA VAL A 126 -8.33 21.06 1.85
C VAL A 126 -8.90 22.15 0.95
N GLU A 127 -9.17 21.80 -0.30
CA GLU A 127 -9.91 22.63 -1.27
C GLU A 127 -11.30 22.05 -1.54
N SER A 128 -12.25 22.90 -1.93
CA SER A 128 -13.50 22.48 -2.57
C SER A 128 -13.50 22.81 -4.07
N ALA A 129 -14.10 21.93 -4.87
CA ALA A 129 -14.33 22.07 -6.30
C ALA A 129 -15.82 21.94 -6.62
N ALA A 130 -16.31 22.71 -7.61
CA ALA A 130 -17.69 22.60 -8.06
C ALA A 130 -17.98 21.18 -8.62
N PRO A 131 -19.16 20.60 -8.35
CA PRO A 131 -19.53 19.25 -8.77
C PRO A 131 -20.00 19.19 -10.23
N ASP A 132 -19.18 19.74 -11.12
CA ASP A 132 -19.40 19.84 -12.58
C ASP A 132 -18.31 19.07 -13.34
N PRO A 133 -18.65 18.07 -14.18
CA PRO A 133 -17.66 17.24 -14.87
C PRO A 133 -16.76 18.00 -15.85
N ALA A 134 -17.26 19.04 -16.52
CA ALA A 134 -16.51 19.78 -17.52
C ALA A 134 -15.52 20.76 -16.88
N ALA A 135 -15.93 21.44 -15.80
CA ALA A 135 -15.04 22.24 -14.96
C ALA A 135 -13.99 21.37 -14.25
N LEU A 136 -14.34 20.14 -13.84
CA LEU A 136 -13.41 19.16 -13.28
C LEU A 136 -12.38 18.70 -14.33
N ALA A 137 -12.82 18.34 -15.53
CA ALA A 137 -11.93 18.01 -16.65
C ALA A 137 -10.99 19.16 -17.01
N GLY A 138 -11.48 20.41 -16.95
CA GLY A 138 -10.68 21.62 -17.10
C GLY A 138 -9.67 21.90 -15.97
N ARG A 139 -9.80 21.22 -14.82
CA ARG A 139 -8.81 21.24 -13.72
C ARG A 139 -7.83 20.06 -13.78
N ILE A 140 -8.20 18.93 -14.41
CA ILE A 140 -7.39 17.71 -14.51
C ILE A 140 -6.91 17.51 -15.97
N THR A 141 -6.11 18.46 -16.46
CA THR A 141 -5.63 18.47 -17.84
C THR A 141 -4.26 17.80 -17.98
N GLY A 142 -4.18 16.74 -18.79
CA GLY A 142 -2.89 16.16 -19.22
C GLY A 142 -2.10 17.03 -20.19
N ASP A 143 -0.85 16.68 -20.47
CA ASP A 143 0.02 17.35 -21.44
C ASP A 143 -0.06 16.73 -22.85
N ALA A 144 -0.64 15.54 -22.97
CA ALA A 144 -0.81 14.85 -24.25
C ALA A 144 -1.69 15.60 -25.27
N ARG A 145 -1.27 15.57 -26.54
CA ARG A 145 -2.09 15.96 -27.73
C ARG A 145 -3.22 14.96 -28.07
N THR A 146 -3.47 13.98 -27.21
CA THR A 146 -4.55 12.99 -27.35
C THR A 146 -5.70 13.40 -26.44
N VAL A 147 -6.88 13.51 -27.02
CA VAL A 147 -8.14 13.76 -26.33
C VAL A 147 -8.98 12.49 -26.39
N VAL A 148 -9.59 12.09 -25.28
CA VAL A 148 -10.58 11.02 -25.23
C VAL A 148 -11.91 11.63 -24.83
N LEU A 149 -12.88 11.56 -25.74
CA LEU A 149 -14.27 11.92 -25.46
C LEU A 149 -14.93 10.73 -24.75
N VAL A 150 -15.54 10.99 -23.60
CA VAL A 150 -16.19 9.98 -22.76
C VAL A 150 -17.63 10.37 -22.47
N ASN A 151 -18.57 9.42 -22.49
CA ASN A 151 -19.85 9.60 -21.83
C ASN A 151 -19.68 9.10 -20.38
N ALA A 152 -19.59 10.04 -19.43
CA ALA A 152 -19.26 9.73 -18.05
C ALA A 152 -20.39 8.99 -17.30
N ASP A 153 -21.62 9.03 -17.83
CA ASP A 153 -22.78 8.27 -17.35
C ASP A 153 -22.84 6.82 -17.90
N HIS A 154 -21.76 6.30 -18.49
CA HIS A 154 -21.76 4.99 -19.17
C HIS A 154 -20.52 4.13 -18.82
N PRO A 155 -20.67 2.85 -18.44
CA PRO A 155 -19.54 1.97 -18.07
C PRO A 155 -18.45 1.83 -19.14
N ALA A 156 -18.78 2.07 -20.41
CA ALA A 156 -17.80 2.11 -21.52
C ALA A 156 -16.69 3.16 -21.32
N ALA A 157 -16.96 4.26 -20.62
CA ALA A 157 -15.93 5.23 -20.25
C ALA A 157 -14.99 4.66 -19.18
N VAL A 158 -15.56 4.03 -18.14
CA VAL A 158 -14.82 3.36 -17.05
C VAL A 158 -13.83 2.33 -17.62
N ALA A 159 -14.29 1.47 -18.54
CA ALA A 159 -13.45 0.47 -19.21
C ALA A 159 -12.25 1.05 -19.99
N ALA A 160 -12.35 2.29 -20.46
CA ALA A 160 -11.28 2.96 -21.19
C ALA A 160 -10.24 3.64 -20.27
N MET A 161 -10.58 3.94 -19.00
CA MET A 161 -9.76 4.85 -18.18
C MET A 161 -8.33 4.40 -17.88
N PRO A 162 -8.00 3.10 -17.67
CA PRO A 162 -6.60 2.68 -17.53
C PRO A 162 -5.75 2.99 -18.78
N LEU A 163 -6.32 2.84 -19.98
CA LEU A 163 -5.69 3.24 -21.24
C LEU A 163 -5.57 4.78 -21.35
N VAL A 164 -6.60 5.52 -20.95
CA VAL A 164 -6.56 7.00 -20.94
C VAL A 164 -5.43 7.52 -20.06
N VAL A 165 -5.32 6.99 -18.84
CA VAL A 165 -4.26 7.29 -17.86
C VAL A 165 -2.89 6.94 -18.42
N ALA A 166 -2.72 5.72 -18.97
CA ALA A 166 -1.45 5.28 -19.54
C ALA A 166 -0.99 6.06 -20.79
N MET A 167 -1.90 6.78 -21.46
CA MET A 167 -1.60 7.68 -22.57
C MET A 167 -1.40 9.15 -22.15
N ASP A 168 -1.48 9.47 -20.85
CA ASP A 168 -1.57 10.84 -20.30
C ASP A 168 -2.77 11.65 -20.86
N ALA A 169 -3.71 11.00 -21.54
CA ALA A 169 -4.66 11.66 -22.44
C ALA A 169 -5.65 12.58 -21.72
N ARG A 170 -6.06 13.67 -22.39
CA ARG A 170 -7.07 14.62 -21.88
C ARG A 170 -8.46 14.01 -21.97
N VAL A 171 -9.15 13.89 -20.85
CA VAL A 171 -10.57 13.51 -20.81
C VAL A 171 -11.43 14.74 -21.11
N LEU A 172 -12.42 14.61 -22.00
CA LEU A 172 -13.50 15.59 -22.13
C LEU A 172 -14.86 14.86 -22.05
N PRO A 173 -15.70 15.14 -21.05
CA PRO A 173 -17.03 14.53 -20.95
C PRO A 173 -17.95 15.07 -22.05
N VAL A 174 -18.69 14.18 -22.70
CA VAL A 174 -19.70 14.50 -23.73
C VAL A 174 -21.00 13.71 -23.47
N PRO A 175 -22.18 14.37 -23.48
CA PRO A 175 -23.46 13.67 -23.52
C PRO A 175 -23.57 12.82 -24.80
N ARG A 176 -24.37 11.75 -24.75
CA ARG A 176 -24.54 10.80 -25.87
C ARG A 176 -24.83 11.47 -27.24
N LEU A 177 -25.58 12.58 -27.28
CA LEU A 177 -26.18 13.11 -28.51
C LEU A 177 -25.66 14.50 -28.94
N GLU A 178 -24.81 15.14 -28.15
CA GLU A 178 -24.29 16.48 -28.47
C GLU A 178 -22.86 16.70 -27.94
N VAL A 179 -22.13 17.63 -28.56
CA VAL A 179 -20.81 18.07 -28.12
C VAL A 179 -20.97 19.43 -27.42
N PRO A 180 -20.68 19.54 -26.11
CA PRO A 180 -20.85 20.78 -25.35
C PRO A 180 -19.98 21.95 -25.83
N GLY A 181 -20.38 23.17 -25.43
CA GLY A 181 -19.72 24.41 -25.85
C GLY A 181 -18.27 24.53 -25.40
N GLU A 182 -17.96 24.11 -24.17
CA GLU A 182 -16.57 24.08 -23.69
C GLU A 182 -15.73 22.99 -24.36
N VAL A 183 -16.31 21.82 -24.67
CA VAL A 183 -15.60 20.75 -25.43
C VAL A 183 -15.20 21.24 -26.83
N TRP A 184 -16.11 21.95 -27.53
CA TRP A 184 -15.78 22.62 -28.79
C TRP A 184 -14.71 23.71 -28.67
N THR A 185 -14.59 24.34 -27.50
CA THR A 185 -13.61 25.39 -27.27
C THR A 185 -12.24 24.76 -27.01
N ALA A 186 -12.15 23.82 -26.08
CA ALA A 186 -10.95 23.05 -25.78
C ALA A 186 -10.36 22.35 -27.02
N LEU A 187 -11.19 21.71 -27.85
CA LEU A 187 -10.75 21.06 -29.10
C LEU A 187 -10.14 22.05 -30.11
N ARG A 188 -10.63 23.30 -30.16
CA ARG A 188 -10.08 24.34 -31.06
C ARG A 188 -8.80 24.95 -30.50
N ASP A 189 -8.74 25.17 -29.19
CA ASP A 189 -7.55 25.72 -28.51
C ASP A 189 -6.35 24.76 -28.59
N MET A 190 -6.58 23.46 -28.77
CA MET A 190 -5.53 22.45 -29.02
C MET A 190 -5.05 22.38 -30.49
N GLY A 191 -5.74 23.01 -31.43
CA GLY A 191 -5.34 23.10 -32.84
C GLY A 191 -5.54 21.83 -33.69
N GLU A 192 -5.12 21.90 -34.96
CA GLU A 192 -5.43 20.89 -35.99
C GLU A 192 -4.72 19.53 -35.80
N ASP A 193 -3.64 19.48 -34.99
CA ASP A 193 -2.86 18.26 -34.72
C ASP A 193 -3.48 17.33 -33.64
N VAL A 194 -4.65 17.66 -33.09
CA VAL A 194 -5.24 16.94 -31.94
C VAL A 194 -5.78 15.56 -32.32
N ARG A 195 -5.31 14.50 -31.65
CA ARG A 195 -5.82 13.14 -31.84
C ARG A 195 -7.08 12.94 -30.99
N VAL A 196 -8.25 12.94 -31.63
CA VAL A 196 -9.53 12.67 -30.96
C VAL A 196 -9.82 11.17 -30.96
N LEU A 197 -9.97 10.60 -29.76
CA LEU A 197 -10.53 9.28 -29.51
C LEU A 197 -11.95 9.42 -28.95
N VAL A 198 -12.81 8.43 -29.19
CA VAL A 198 -14.19 8.38 -28.67
C VAL A 198 -14.35 7.06 -27.93
N ALA A 199 -14.45 7.09 -26.60
CA ALA A 199 -14.63 5.89 -25.78
C ALA A 199 -16.12 5.51 -25.74
N GLY A 200 -16.47 4.38 -26.36
CA GLY A 200 -17.84 3.88 -26.39
C GLY A 200 -18.34 3.53 -27.77
N ASP A 201 -19.39 2.72 -27.79
CA ASP A 201 -20.24 2.39 -28.94
C ASP A 201 -21.30 3.49 -29.20
N GLU A 202 -22.29 3.22 -30.04
CA GLU A 202 -23.39 4.15 -30.30
C GLU A 202 -24.38 4.30 -29.12
N ALA A 203 -24.42 3.35 -28.18
CA ALA A 203 -25.16 3.49 -26.92
C ALA A 203 -24.49 4.51 -25.98
N ALA A 204 -23.17 4.47 -25.86
CA ALA A 204 -22.39 5.44 -25.10
C ALA A 204 -22.40 6.84 -25.74
N ILE A 205 -21.94 6.94 -27.00
CA ILE A 205 -21.79 8.21 -27.75
C ILE A 205 -22.31 8.00 -29.18
N GLY A 206 -23.40 8.65 -29.56
CA GLY A 206 -24.06 8.46 -30.85
C GLY A 206 -23.27 8.99 -32.05
N GLU A 207 -23.51 8.45 -33.25
CA GLU A 207 -22.84 8.93 -34.48
C GLU A 207 -23.17 10.40 -34.83
N VAL A 208 -24.16 11.03 -34.18
CA VAL A 208 -24.40 12.49 -34.29
C VAL A 208 -23.19 13.28 -33.76
N VAL A 209 -22.61 12.87 -32.63
CA VAL A 209 -21.40 13.47 -32.05
C VAL A 209 -20.20 13.27 -32.97
N VAL A 210 -20.01 12.03 -33.43
CA VAL A 210 -18.88 11.66 -34.29
C VAL A 210 -18.98 12.31 -35.68
N GLY A 211 -20.20 12.45 -36.21
CA GLY A 211 -20.49 13.19 -37.44
C GLY A 211 -20.17 14.68 -37.30
N ALA A 212 -20.64 15.33 -36.23
CA ALA A 212 -20.35 16.75 -35.98
C ALA A 212 -18.84 17.03 -35.86
N LEU A 213 -18.08 16.12 -35.25
CA LEU A 213 -16.60 16.20 -35.17
C LEU A 213 -15.93 16.08 -36.54
N ARG A 214 -16.40 15.17 -37.40
CA ARG A 214 -15.95 15.01 -38.79
C ARG A 214 -16.28 16.24 -39.64
N ASP A 215 -17.49 16.78 -39.52
CA ASP A 215 -17.93 18.00 -40.21
C ASP A 215 -17.15 19.25 -39.75
N ALA A 216 -16.68 19.26 -38.49
CA ALA A 216 -15.78 20.28 -37.95
C ALA A 216 -14.30 20.08 -38.33
N GLY A 217 -13.96 19.03 -39.10
CA GLY A 217 -12.62 18.77 -39.63
C GLY A 217 -11.75 17.81 -38.81
N PHE A 218 -12.22 17.30 -37.67
CA PHE A 218 -11.48 16.33 -36.86
C PHE A 218 -11.58 14.91 -37.43
N ALA A 219 -10.61 14.06 -37.10
CA ALA A 219 -10.60 12.64 -37.48
C ALA A 219 -10.81 11.73 -36.25
N PRO A 220 -12.02 11.68 -35.65
CA PRO A 220 -12.29 10.90 -34.45
C PRO A 220 -12.17 9.40 -34.71
N VAL A 221 -11.39 8.71 -33.88
CA VAL A 221 -11.26 7.25 -33.86
C VAL A 221 -12.06 6.69 -32.69
N ARG A 222 -13.04 5.85 -32.96
CA ARG A 222 -13.89 5.22 -31.94
C ARG A 222 -13.18 4.00 -31.33
N LEU A 223 -13.16 3.92 -30.01
CA LEU A 223 -12.80 2.74 -29.23
C LEU A 223 -14.10 1.96 -28.97
N ASP A 224 -14.43 1.06 -29.89
CA ASP A 224 -15.68 0.29 -29.90
C ASP A 224 -15.42 -1.13 -30.43
N ALA A 225 -16.10 -2.09 -29.83
CA ALA A 225 -16.08 -3.50 -30.20
C ALA A 225 -17.46 -4.18 -29.98
N GLY A 226 -18.55 -3.41 -29.92
CA GLY A 226 -19.93 -3.90 -29.91
C GLY A 226 -20.48 -4.45 -28.58
N THR A 227 -19.65 -4.71 -27.56
CA THR A 227 -20.07 -4.98 -26.18
C THR A 227 -19.08 -4.39 -25.17
N LEU A 228 -19.50 -4.19 -23.92
CA LEU A 228 -18.65 -3.62 -22.85
C LEU A 228 -17.41 -4.48 -22.54
N GLU A 229 -17.58 -5.81 -22.47
CA GLU A 229 -16.45 -6.74 -22.32
C GLU A 229 -15.48 -6.64 -23.50
N SER A 230 -16.00 -6.58 -24.73
CA SER A 230 -15.17 -6.47 -25.93
C SER A 230 -14.45 -5.12 -25.99
N MET A 231 -15.07 -4.05 -25.48
CA MET A 231 -14.43 -2.75 -25.30
C MET A 231 -13.32 -2.78 -24.24
N SER A 232 -13.55 -3.46 -23.11
CA SER A 232 -12.54 -3.66 -22.07
C SER A 232 -11.31 -4.39 -22.64
N LEU A 233 -11.55 -5.45 -23.42
CA LEU A 233 -10.50 -6.17 -24.15
C LEU A 233 -9.79 -5.30 -25.20
N ALA A 234 -10.54 -4.49 -25.97
CA ALA A 234 -9.94 -3.58 -26.95
C ALA A 234 -9.10 -2.47 -26.29
N ALA A 235 -9.50 -1.96 -25.13
CA ALA A 235 -8.71 -1.02 -24.33
C ALA A 235 -7.44 -1.69 -23.79
N ALA A 236 -7.55 -2.92 -23.28
CA ALA A 236 -6.40 -3.73 -22.84
C ALA A 236 -5.40 -4.00 -23.98
N ASP A 237 -5.88 -4.28 -25.20
CA ASP A 237 -5.03 -4.51 -26.37
C ASP A 237 -4.31 -3.24 -26.83
N GLN A 238 -4.94 -2.06 -26.73
CA GLN A 238 -4.26 -0.78 -26.97
C GLN A 238 -3.24 -0.45 -25.87
N LEU A 239 -3.54 -0.77 -24.61
CA LEU A 239 -2.64 -0.58 -23.45
C LEU A 239 -1.38 -1.45 -23.61
N ALA A 240 -1.56 -2.72 -23.94
CA ALA A 240 -0.48 -3.67 -24.26
C ALA A 240 0.28 -3.32 -25.57
N ALA A 241 -0.22 -2.38 -26.38
CA ALA A 241 0.45 -1.87 -27.58
C ALA A 241 1.23 -0.56 -27.35
N LEU A 242 1.13 0.07 -26.18
CA LEU A 242 1.95 1.25 -25.84
C LEU A 242 3.45 0.86 -25.75
N PRO A 243 4.41 1.75 -26.05
CA PRO A 243 5.83 1.41 -26.04
C PRO A 243 6.33 0.89 -24.68
N GLU A 244 7.28 -0.05 -24.68
CA GLU A 244 7.87 -0.63 -23.45
C GLU A 244 8.53 0.41 -22.54
N ALA A 245 8.96 1.55 -23.09
CA ALA A 245 9.52 2.68 -22.35
C ALA A 245 8.45 3.57 -21.66
N ASN A 246 7.16 3.23 -21.73
CA ASN A 246 6.12 3.93 -21.00
C ASN A 246 6.11 3.46 -19.53
N PRO A 247 6.31 4.34 -18.52
CA PRO A 247 6.35 3.95 -17.11
C PRO A 247 5.06 3.26 -16.63
N THR A 248 3.89 3.55 -17.23
CA THR A 248 2.64 2.84 -16.89
C THR A 248 2.54 1.44 -17.49
N ARG A 249 3.28 1.11 -18.55
CA ARG A 249 3.38 -0.27 -19.08
C ARG A 249 4.28 -1.18 -18.22
N ALA A 250 5.09 -0.61 -17.33
CA ALA A 250 5.93 -1.39 -16.43
C ALA A 250 5.14 -2.09 -15.30
N GLY A 251 3.89 -1.72 -15.07
CA GLY A 251 3.07 -2.28 -13.99
C GLY A 251 2.27 -3.51 -14.40
N LEU A 252 2.70 -4.69 -13.93
CA LEU A 252 2.01 -5.99 -13.89
C LEU A 252 1.36 -6.55 -15.18
N ASP A 253 1.59 -7.84 -15.42
CA ASP A 253 0.78 -8.66 -16.34
C ASP A 253 -0.54 -9.08 -15.66
N ALA A 254 -1.39 -8.08 -15.36
CA ALA A 254 -2.56 -8.21 -14.50
C ALA A 254 -3.88 -7.73 -15.13
N VAL A 255 -4.96 -8.31 -14.64
CA VAL A 255 -6.34 -7.94 -14.97
C VAL A 255 -7.11 -7.69 -13.68
N VAL A 256 -7.75 -6.53 -13.57
CA VAL A 256 -8.74 -6.24 -12.51
C VAL A 256 -10.12 -6.56 -13.06
N VAL A 257 -10.82 -7.53 -12.46
CA VAL A 257 -12.14 -8.00 -12.92
C VAL A 257 -13.23 -7.49 -11.97
N ALA A 258 -14.24 -6.83 -12.52
CA ALA A 258 -15.33 -6.23 -11.74
C ALA A 258 -16.66 -6.28 -12.51
N PRO A 259 -17.82 -6.21 -11.82
CA PRO A 259 -19.09 -6.05 -12.50
C PRO A 259 -19.17 -4.66 -13.15
N ALA A 260 -19.95 -4.54 -14.24
CA ALA A 260 -20.24 -3.26 -14.89
C ALA A 260 -21.12 -2.35 -14.03
N GLU A 261 -22.02 -2.94 -13.25
CA GLU A 261 -22.94 -2.27 -12.32
C GLU A 261 -22.93 -2.95 -10.94
N PRO A 262 -23.00 -2.20 -9.82
CA PRO A 262 -23.12 -0.75 -9.74
C PRO A 262 -21.84 -0.03 -10.19
N MET A 263 -21.97 0.99 -11.04
CA MET A 263 -20.83 1.66 -11.69
C MET A 263 -19.79 2.26 -10.70
N VAL A 264 -20.15 2.45 -9.43
CA VAL A 264 -19.20 2.77 -8.33
C VAL A 264 -18.11 1.69 -8.20
N GLY A 265 -18.47 0.40 -8.20
CA GLY A 265 -17.52 -0.71 -8.12
C GLY A 265 -16.66 -0.83 -9.38
N ALA A 266 -17.26 -0.56 -10.55
CA ALA A 266 -16.53 -0.48 -11.82
C ALA A 266 -15.47 0.65 -11.80
N VAL A 267 -15.82 1.83 -11.27
CA VAL A 267 -14.87 2.95 -11.13
C VAL A 267 -13.72 2.61 -10.19
N ARG A 268 -13.98 1.97 -9.04
CA ARG A 268 -12.93 1.47 -8.13
C ARG A 268 -11.96 0.50 -8.82
N ALA A 269 -12.50 -0.40 -9.64
CA ALA A 269 -11.70 -1.33 -10.43
C ALA A 269 -10.85 -0.62 -11.50
N ALA A 270 -11.39 0.39 -12.17
CA ALA A 270 -10.66 1.19 -13.15
C ALA A 270 -9.60 2.10 -12.50
N GLU A 271 -9.85 2.64 -11.30
CA GLU A 271 -8.87 3.37 -10.50
C GLU A 271 -7.69 2.47 -10.13
N THR A 272 -7.98 1.28 -9.59
CA THR A 272 -6.95 0.32 -9.21
C THR A 272 -6.18 -0.21 -10.42
N ALA A 273 -6.86 -0.52 -11.53
CA ALA A 273 -6.19 -0.90 -12.78
C ALA A 273 -5.27 0.21 -13.31
N ALA A 274 -5.76 1.45 -13.35
CA ALA A 274 -5.00 2.62 -13.79
C ALA A 274 -3.77 2.88 -12.91
N ARG A 275 -3.90 2.78 -11.57
CA ARG A 275 -2.79 2.87 -10.61
C ARG A 275 -1.73 1.77 -10.83
N LEU A 276 -2.18 0.56 -11.14
CA LEU A 276 -1.30 -0.61 -11.30
C LEU A 276 -0.65 -0.72 -12.68
N GLY A 277 -1.05 0.08 -13.68
CA GLY A 277 -0.68 -0.11 -15.09
C GLY A 277 -1.44 -1.26 -15.78
N ALA A 278 -2.35 -1.90 -15.04
CA ALA A 278 -3.09 -3.09 -15.43
C ALA A 278 -4.30 -2.78 -16.31
N SER A 279 -4.88 -3.82 -16.90
CA SER A 279 -6.16 -3.72 -17.60
C SER A 279 -7.35 -3.93 -16.66
N VAL A 280 -8.46 -3.23 -16.90
CA VAL A 280 -9.76 -3.52 -16.24
C VAL A 280 -10.64 -4.32 -17.19
N LEU A 281 -11.40 -5.28 -16.66
CA LEU A 281 -12.40 -6.05 -17.39
C LEU A 281 -13.75 -5.95 -16.69
N LEU A 282 -14.67 -5.22 -17.30
CA LEU A 282 -16.02 -5.01 -16.77
C LEU A 282 -17.00 -6.06 -17.31
N VAL A 283 -17.64 -6.78 -16.38
CA VAL A 283 -18.54 -7.90 -16.66
C VAL A 283 -20.00 -7.42 -16.58
N ASP A 284 -20.69 -7.46 -17.72
CA ASP A 284 -22.10 -7.02 -17.87
C ASP A 284 -23.11 -8.19 -17.79
N GLY A 285 -22.61 -9.42 -17.71
CA GLY A 285 -23.40 -10.65 -17.63
C GLY A 285 -23.22 -11.41 -16.31
N ALA A 286 -23.99 -12.49 -16.14
CA ALA A 286 -23.84 -13.39 -14.99
C ALA A 286 -22.52 -14.19 -15.02
N VAL A 287 -21.88 -14.31 -16.19
CA VAL A 287 -20.63 -15.03 -16.45
C VAL A 287 -19.88 -14.27 -17.56
N PRO A 288 -18.55 -14.00 -17.44
CA PRO A 288 -17.80 -13.34 -18.50
C PRO A 288 -17.75 -14.16 -19.80
N SER A 289 -17.65 -13.50 -20.96
CA SER A 289 -17.54 -14.22 -22.24
C SER A 289 -16.29 -15.10 -22.34
N PRO A 290 -16.29 -16.15 -23.20
CA PRO A 290 -15.12 -17.01 -23.37
C PRO A 290 -13.83 -16.28 -23.79
N VAL A 291 -13.93 -15.10 -24.41
CA VAL A 291 -12.77 -14.27 -24.77
C VAL A 291 -12.24 -13.51 -23.55
N ALA A 292 -13.13 -13.00 -22.69
CA ALA A 292 -12.76 -12.44 -21.40
C ALA A 292 -12.08 -13.48 -20.51
N LEU A 293 -12.67 -14.67 -20.36
CA LEU A 293 -12.09 -15.77 -19.59
C LEU A 293 -10.72 -16.21 -20.14
N ALA A 294 -10.55 -16.25 -21.47
CA ALA A 294 -9.26 -16.55 -22.10
C ALA A 294 -8.19 -15.45 -21.92
N ARG A 295 -8.58 -14.19 -21.66
CA ARG A 295 -7.66 -13.11 -21.26
C ARG A 295 -7.28 -13.24 -19.78
N ILE A 296 -8.27 -13.51 -18.92
CA ILE A 296 -8.10 -13.69 -17.47
C ILE A 296 -7.16 -14.87 -17.19
N GLY A 297 -7.43 -16.05 -17.76
CA GLY A 297 -6.57 -17.23 -17.62
C GLY A 297 -5.22 -17.16 -18.35
N ALA A 298 -4.90 -16.02 -18.98
CA ALA A 298 -3.58 -15.75 -19.56
C ALA A 298 -2.77 -14.71 -18.75
N ALA A 299 -3.41 -14.02 -17.80
CA ALA A 299 -2.77 -13.05 -16.91
C ALA A 299 -2.01 -13.78 -15.78
N ARG A 300 -0.98 -13.12 -15.22
CA ARG A 300 -0.20 -13.69 -14.10
C ARG A 300 -0.84 -13.44 -12.74
N THR A 301 -1.61 -12.35 -12.63
CA THR A 301 -2.25 -11.88 -11.40
C THR A 301 -3.65 -11.39 -11.73
N VAL A 302 -4.65 -11.81 -10.96
CA VAL A 302 -6.04 -11.34 -11.12
C VAL A 302 -6.57 -10.82 -9.79
N LEU A 303 -6.97 -9.54 -9.81
CA LEU A 303 -7.66 -8.89 -8.71
C LEU A 303 -9.15 -8.90 -9.03
N ALA A 304 -9.96 -9.51 -8.16
CA ALA A 304 -11.38 -9.70 -8.38
C ALA A 304 -12.19 -8.86 -7.39
N SER A 305 -13.10 -8.02 -7.90
CA SER A 305 -14.00 -7.26 -7.02
C SER A 305 -14.86 -8.21 -6.18
N ALA A 306 -15.02 -7.86 -4.90
CA ALA A 306 -15.99 -8.50 -4.00
C ALA A 306 -17.44 -8.39 -4.49
N ASP A 307 -17.74 -7.41 -5.36
CA ASP A 307 -19.08 -7.19 -5.94
C ASP A 307 -19.44 -8.15 -7.09
N LEU A 308 -18.50 -8.99 -7.56
CA LEU A 308 -18.78 -9.98 -8.62
C LEU A 308 -19.83 -11.01 -8.16
N SER A 309 -20.74 -11.39 -9.07
CA SER A 309 -21.68 -12.49 -8.82
C SER A 309 -20.94 -13.80 -8.54
N THR A 310 -21.57 -14.70 -7.76
CA THR A 310 -21.05 -16.04 -7.47
C THR A 310 -20.71 -16.82 -8.75
N GLU A 311 -21.56 -16.68 -9.78
CA GLU A 311 -21.40 -17.30 -11.09
C GLU A 311 -20.21 -16.73 -11.85
N ALA A 312 -20.03 -15.40 -11.85
CA ALA A 312 -18.90 -14.74 -12.51
C ALA A 312 -17.58 -15.07 -11.78
N ARG A 313 -17.57 -15.01 -10.45
CA ARG A 313 -16.41 -15.40 -9.62
C ARG A 313 -16.02 -16.87 -9.85
N THR A 314 -16.98 -17.79 -9.85
CA THR A 314 -16.72 -19.20 -10.17
C THR A 314 -16.06 -19.35 -11.53
N ALA A 315 -16.58 -18.69 -12.57
CA ALA A 315 -16.01 -18.76 -13.91
C ALA A 315 -14.61 -18.12 -14.02
N VAL A 316 -14.33 -17.04 -13.27
CA VAL A 316 -12.99 -16.43 -13.17
C VAL A 316 -12.00 -17.42 -12.54
N VAL A 317 -12.37 -18.06 -11.42
CA VAL A 317 -11.52 -19.05 -10.74
C VAL A 317 -11.31 -20.31 -11.58
N GLU A 318 -12.35 -20.81 -12.25
CA GLU A 318 -12.25 -21.95 -13.18
C GLU A 318 -11.34 -21.65 -14.39
N ALA A 319 -11.31 -20.40 -14.88
CA ALA A 319 -10.45 -19.99 -15.98
C ALA A 319 -8.98 -19.80 -15.59
N LEU A 320 -8.68 -19.59 -14.31
CA LEU A 320 -7.34 -19.33 -13.78
C LEU A 320 -6.52 -20.59 -13.50
N GLY A 321 -7.19 -21.71 -13.18
CA GLY A 321 -6.51 -22.96 -12.82
C GLY A 321 -5.79 -22.90 -11.46
N GLU A 322 -4.86 -23.84 -11.24
CA GLU A 322 -4.21 -24.05 -9.92
C GLU A 322 -2.96 -23.17 -9.68
N ASP A 323 -2.46 -22.43 -10.69
CA ASP A 323 -1.15 -21.76 -10.65
C ASP A 323 -1.20 -20.21 -10.52
N ALA A 324 -2.37 -19.60 -10.67
CA ALA A 324 -2.55 -18.14 -10.72
C ALA A 324 -2.92 -17.54 -9.35
N GLU A 325 -2.47 -16.31 -9.11
CA GLU A 325 -2.80 -15.57 -7.88
C GLU A 325 -4.11 -14.79 -8.06
N PHE A 326 -5.12 -15.21 -7.31
CA PHE A 326 -6.45 -14.62 -7.23
C PHE A 326 -6.61 -13.95 -5.86
N SER A 327 -6.98 -12.66 -5.84
CA SER A 327 -7.27 -11.93 -4.60
C SER A 327 -8.66 -11.29 -4.64
N ASP A 328 -9.42 -11.48 -3.56
CA ASP A 328 -10.63 -10.73 -3.22
C ASP A 328 -10.23 -9.37 -2.63
N ASP A 329 -9.60 -8.52 -3.43
CA ASP A 329 -9.05 -7.25 -2.98
C ASP A 329 -10.15 -6.19 -2.73
N GLN A 330 -10.00 -5.39 -1.67
CA GLN A 330 -10.84 -4.22 -1.44
C GLN A 330 -10.29 -3.04 -2.23
N LEU A 331 -10.78 -2.92 -3.46
CA LEU A 331 -10.44 -1.92 -4.47
C LEU A 331 -10.60 -0.47 -3.93
N ALA A 332 -9.53 0.03 -3.32
CA ALA A 332 -9.40 1.35 -2.71
C ALA A 332 -8.17 2.08 -3.25
N SER A 333 -8.23 3.40 -3.32
CA SER A 333 -7.11 4.22 -3.80
C SER A 333 -6.12 4.44 -2.66
N ARG A 334 -4.86 3.98 -2.79
CA ARG A 334 -3.87 4.00 -1.69
C ARG A 334 -2.50 4.63 -2.01
N ARG A 335 -2.24 5.00 -3.28
CA ARG A 335 -1.07 5.81 -3.65
C ARG A 335 -1.49 7.24 -3.94
N ALA A 336 -1.08 8.20 -3.08
CA ALA A 336 -0.73 9.57 -3.47
C ALA A 336 -0.23 10.41 -2.29
N GLY A 337 0.39 11.56 -2.59
CA GLY A 337 0.54 12.68 -1.66
C GLY A 337 -0.63 13.69 -1.69
N GLU A 338 -1.52 13.59 -2.69
CA GLU A 338 -2.76 14.36 -2.79
C GLU A 338 -3.94 13.48 -3.24
N ALA A 339 -5.17 13.75 -2.76
CA ALA A 339 -6.38 13.08 -3.26
C ALA A 339 -7.43 14.03 -3.85
N LEU A 340 -8.29 13.45 -4.69
CA LEU A 340 -9.59 14.00 -5.07
C LEU A 340 -10.66 13.10 -4.45
N VAL A 341 -11.58 13.71 -3.69
CA VAL A 341 -12.72 13.01 -3.09
C VAL A 341 -13.98 13.45 -3.80
N VAL A 342 -14.66 12.54 -4.49
CA VAL A 342 -16.02 12.77 -4.99
C VAL A 342 -16.97 12.56 -3.81
N VAL A 343 -17.52 13.65 -3.27
CA VAL A 343 -18.23 13.62 -1.97
C VAL A 343 -19.52 12.80 -2.03
N ASP A 344 -20.25 12.88 -3.14
CA ASP A 344 -21.41 12.02 -3.44
C ASP A 344 -20.97 10.85 -4.35
N PRO A 345 -20.84 9.61 -3.84
CA PRO A 345 -20.41 8.48 -4.66
C PRO A 345 -21.42 8.09 -5.75
N ALA A 346 -22.67 8.58 -5.71
CA ALA A 346 -23.62 8.39 -6.81
C ALA A 346 -23.27 9.24 -8.05
N ARG A 347 -22.45 10.30 -7.90
CA ARG A 347 -21.91 11.12 -9.01
C ARG A 347 -20.75 10.41 -9.71
N THR A 348 -21.07 9.26 -10.29
CA THR A 348 -20.16 8.45 -11.11
C THR A 348 -19.65 9.21 -12.34
N ASP A 349 -20.40 10.20 -12.82
CA ASP A 349 -19.97 11.15 -13.86
C ASP A 349 -18.74 11.99 -13.45
N LEU A 350 -18.71 12.48 -12.21
CA LEU A 350 -17.54 13.16 -11.64
C LEU A 350 -16.40 12.18 -11.38
N ALA A 351 -16.74 10.97 -10.92
CA ALA A 351 -15.77 9.93 -10.61
C ALA A 351 -15.00 9.45 -11.85
N VAL A 352 -15.69 9.22 -12.97
CA VAL A 352 -15.07 8.84 -14.26
C VAL A 352 -14.12 9.91 -14.79
N VAL A 353 -14.45 11.19 -14.62
CA VAL A 353 -13.52 12.29 -14.95
C VAL A 353 -12.36 12.36 -13.96
N ALA A 354 -12.62 12.17 -12.66
CA ALA A 354 -11.60 12.18 -11.62
C ALA A 354 -10.54 11.09 -11.81
N LEU A 355 -10.90 9.91 -12.37
CA LEU A 355 -9.96 8.83 -12.70
C LEU A 355 -8.72 9.28 -13.49
N ARG A 356 -8.81 10.37 -14.27
CA ARG A 356 -7.66 10.93 -14.98
C ARG A 356 -6.54 11.39 -14.04
N ALA A 357 -6.84 11.76 -12.80
CA ALA A 357 -5.85 12.22 -11.82
C ALA A 357 -4.87 11.11 -11.39
N ALA A 358 -5.18 9.83 -11.65
CA ALA A 358 -4.27 8.72 -11.39
C ALA A 358 -2.98 8.79 -12.23
N ALA A 359 -3.02 9.37 -13.44
CA ALA A 359 -1.80 9.63 -14.23
C ALA A 359 -0.89 10.68 -13.58
N ASP A 360 -1.46 11.58 -12.79
CA ASP A 360 -0.73 12.58 -12.01
C ASP A 360 -0.21 11.99 -10.66
N ASN A 361 -0.39 10.67 -10.44
CA ASN A 361 -0.16 9.96 -9.18
C ASN A 361 -0.94 10.58 -7.99
N ARG A 362 -2.20 10.96 -8.25
CA ARG A 362 -3.16 11.49 -7.27
C ARG A 362 -4.30 10.50 -7.03
N ALA A 363 -4.68 10.30 -5.79
CA ALA A 363 -5.67 9.30 -5.39
C ALA A 363 -7.10 9.77 -5.74
N VAL A 364 -7.98 8.84 -6.05
CA VAL A 364 -9.39 9.11 -6.42
C VAL A 364 -10.30 8.31 -5.50
N LEU A 365 -11.05 9.02 -4.67
CA LEU A 365 -11.81 8.48 -3.55
C LEU A 365 -13.30 8.80 -3.72
N LEU A 366 -14.17 7.87 -3.38
CA LEU A 366 -15.61 7.92 -3.64
C LEU A 366 -16.40 7.86 -2.33
N GLY A 367 -16.92 9.03 -1.93
CA GLY A 367 -17.60 9.25 -0.66
C GLY A 367 -16.68 9.86 0.40
N LEU A 368 -17.27 10.70 1.26
CA LEU A 368 -16.54 11.38 2.34
C LEU A 368 -15.96 10.41 3.38
N ASP A 369 -16.57 9.23 3.57
CA ASP A 369 -16.08 8.24 4.54
C ASP A 369 -14.75 7.61 4.08
N GLU A 370 -14.63 7.24 2.80
CA GLU A 370 -13.34 6.84 2.23
C GLU A 370 -12.35 8.01 2.26
N GLY A 371 -12.80 9.23 1.92
CA GLY A 371 -11.98 10.45 2.03
C GLY A 371 -11.38 10.66 3.42
N ARG A 372 -12.17 10.42 4.48
CA ARG A 372 -11.75 10.57 5.88
C ARG A 372 -10.78 9.47 6.30
N SER A 373 -11.13 8.19 6.11
CA SER A 373 -10.21 7.07 6.38
C SER A 373 -8.89 7.21 5.61
N TRP A 374 -8.94 7.68 4.36
CA TRP A 374 -7.75 7.90 3.54
C TRP A 374 -6.87 9.03 4.07
N VAL A 375 -7.43 10.19 4.45
CA VAL A 375 -6.68 11.29 5.06
C VAL A 375 -6.04 10.88 6.39
N ALA A 376 -6.77 10.12 7.21
CA ALA A 376 -6.30 9.64 8.49
C ALA A 376 -5.08 8.72 8.34
N ALA A 377 -5.14 7.78 7.40
CA ALA A 377 -4.07 6.86 7.08
C ALA A 377 -2.89 7.53 6.33
N HIS A 378 -3.16 8.14 5.17
CA HIS A 378 -2.14 8.51 4.19
C HIS A 378 -1.55 9.92 4.38
N ARG A 379 -2.03 10.67 5.37
CA ARG A 379 -1.61 12.04 5.75
C ARG A 379 -1.07 12.86 4.55
N PRO A 380 -1.92 13.14 3.55
CA PRO A 380 -1.58 13.87 2.32
C PRO A 380 -1.33 15.36 2.56
N ASP A 381 -0.45 16.00 1.80
CA ASP A 381 -0.27 17.46 1.89
C ASP A 381 -1.57 18.22 1.49
N ARG A 382 -2.42 17.62 0.64
CA ARG A 382 -3.62 18.27 0.09
C ARG A 382 -4.74 17.30 -0.30
N VAL A 383 -5.99 17.76 -0.17
CA VAL A 383 -7.19 17.07 -0.69
C VAL A 383 -8.10 18.05 -1.42
N VAL A 384 -8.71 17.60 -2.52
CA VAL A 384 -9.75 18.36 -3.25
C VAL A 384 -11.10 17.64 -3.10
N LEU A 385 -12.01 18.20 -2.31
CA LEU A 385 -13.40 17.75 -2.24
C LEU A 385 -14.18 18.23 -3.47
N ILE A 386 -14.68 17.32 -4.30
CA ILE A 386 -15.54 17.62 -5.43
C ILE A 386 -17.00 17.57 -4.95
N GLY A 387 -17.64 18.74 -4.90
CA GLY A 387 -19.00 18.92 -4.39
C GLY A 387 -19.13 19.21 -2.89
N GLY A 388 -18.01 19.24 -2.14
CA GLY A 388 -18.03 19.35 -0.67
C GLY A 388 -18.34 20.75 -0.12
N THR A 389 -19.08 20.76 0.99
CA THR A 389 -19.41 21.94 1.81
C THR A 389 -18.32 22.24 2.85
N THR A 390 -18.36 23.42 3.47
CA THR A 390 -17.42 23.82 4.52
C THR A 390 -17.36 22.85 5.71
N ALA A 391 -18.49 22.26 6.12
CA ALA A 391 -18.51 21.30 7.22
C ALA A 391 -17.82 19.96 6.88
N GLU A 392 -17.78 19.60 5.59
CA GLU A 392 -17.12 18.39 5.09
C GLU A 392 -15.62 18.65 4.83
N VAL A 393 -15.26 19.90 4.52
CA VAL A 393 -13.87 20.39 4.57
C VAL A 393 -13.33 20.32 6.01
N GLU A 394 -14.08 20.86 6.97
CA GLU A 394 -13.73 20.86 8.39
C GLU A 394 -13.60 19.44 8.97
N SER A 395 -14.42 18.48 8.54
CA SER A 395 -14.34 17.09 9.03
C SER A 395 -13.07 16.37 8.60
N LEU A 396 -12.54 16.62 7.38
CA LEU A 396 -11.25 16.06 6.94
C LEU A 396 -10.07 16.56 7.77
N HIS A 397 -10.10 17.82 8.23
CA HIS A 397 -9.04 18.33 9.10
C HIS A 397 -9.02 17.58 10.45
N GLY A 398 -10.18 17.18 10.97
CA GLY A 398 -10.29 16.38 12.20
C GLY A 398 -9.49 15.08 12.14
N GLU A 399 -9.55 14.39 11.00
CA GLU A 399 -8.83 13.13 10.76
C GLU A 399 -7.30 13.30 10.60
N TRP A 400 -6.78 14.54 10.56
CA TRP A 400 -5.36 14.84 10.38
C TRP A 400 -4.50 14.64 11.65
N ILE A 401 -5.11 14.62 12.84
CA ILE A 401 -4.39 14.90 14.08
C ILE A 401 -4.34 13.69 15.02
N ASP A 402 -3.15 13.12 15.15
CA ASP A 402 -2.83 12.10 16.16
C ASP A 402 -1.81 12.61 17.18
N GLY A 403 -1.79 11.98 18.37
CA GLY A 403 -0.89 12.32 19.47
C GLY A 403 0.39 11.48 19.50
N ASP A 404 1.53 12.17 19.64
CA ASP A 404 2.93 11.69 19.56
C ASP A 404 3.41 10.74 20.69
N GLU A 405 2.53 9.90 21.26
CA GLU A 405 2.93 8.91 22.28
C GLU A 405 3.43 7.59 21.66
N GLN A 406 4.70 7.59 21.26
CA GLN A 406 5.64 6.45 21.18
C GLN A 406 5.06 5.03 21.08
N VAL A 407 4.23 4.77 20.07
CA VAL A 407 3.94 3.40 19.64
C VAL A 407 5.17 2.89 18.90
N ARG A 408 5.85 1.89 19.48
CA ARG A 408 7.06 1.31 18.90
C ARG A 408 6.71 0.23 17.90
N LEU A 409 7.22 0.39 16.68
CA LEU A 409 7.34 -0.66 15.67
C LEU A 409 8.72 -1.32 15.75
N ASP A 410 8.74 -2.65 15.74
CA ASP A 410 9.93 -3.47 15.49
C ASP A 410 9.58 -4.45 14.33
N PRO A 411 9.67 -4.03 13.06
CA PRO A 411 9.33 -4.89 11.93
C PRO A 411 10.42 -5.95 11.72
N LEU A 412 10.02 -7.21 11.60
CA LEU A 412 10.88 -8.30 11.14
C LEU A 412 10.37 -8.80 9.79
N ILE A 413 11.22 -8.70 8.77
CA ILE A 413 11.05 -9.45 7.53
C ILE A 413 11.90 -10.70 7.66
N ASP A 414 11.24 -11.86 7.71
CA ASP A 414 11.86 -13.12 7.33
C ASP A 414 11.33 -13.49 5.93
N ALA A 415 12.21 -13.49 4.93
CA ALA A 415 11.87 -13.85 3.56
C ALA A 415 11.48 -15.34 3.41
N THR A 416 11.63 -16.15 4.47
CA THR A 416 11.13 -17.52 4.56
C THR A 416 9.64 -17.52 4.93
N ASP A 417 9.24 -16.96 6.09
CA ASP A 417 7.87 -17.11 6.63
C ASP A 417 6.96 -15.86 6.57
N GLY A 418 7.47 -14.61 6.55
CA GLY A 418 6.59 -13.43 6.45
C GLY A 418 7.12 -12.13 7.06
N LEU A 419 6.24 -11.11 7.04
CA LEU A 419 6.41 -9.85 7.76
C LEU A 419 5.50 -9.88 9.00
N GLU A 420 6.08 -9.64 10.18
CA GLU A 420 5.34 -9.40 11.42
C GLU A 420 5.48 -7.93 11.83
N ILE A 421 4.37 -7.30 12.20
CA ILE A 421 4.33 -5.92 12.70
C ILE A 421 3.62 -5.92 14.05
N THR A 422 4.36 -5.68 15.14
CA THR A 422 3.73 -5.36 16.44
C THR A 422 3.65 -3.85 16.65
N LEU A 423 2.47 -3.37 17.05
CA LEU A 423 2.20 -2.08 17.67
C LEU A 423 2.01 -2.27 19.19
N SER A 424 2.61 -1.41 20.03
CA SER A 424 2.40 -1.41 21.49
C SER A 424 1.93 -0.06 22.00
N SER A 425 0.89 -0.02 22.83
CA SER A 425 0.27 1.23 23.33
C SER A 425 0.53 1.50 24.81
N SER A 426 0.50 2.77 25.21
CA SER A 426 0.49 3.23 26.61
C SER A 426 -0.88 3.03 27.30
N VAL A 427 -1.95 2.82 26.52
CA VAL A 427 -3.33 2.64 26.97
C VAL A 427 -3.92 1.32 26.45
N PRO A 428 -4.90 0.70 27.16
CA PRO A 428 -5.52 -0.54 26.71
C PRO A 428 -6.12 -0.43 25.29
N LEU A 429 -5.77 -1.39 24.43
CA LEU A 429 -6.33 -1.53 23.09
C LEU A 429 -7.49 -2.53 23.11
N ALA A 430 -8.65 -2.15 22.58
CA ALA A 430 -9.81 -3.02 22.40
C ALA A 430 -9.94 -3.50 20.94
N HIS A 431 -9.44 -2.72 19.98
CA HIS A 431 -9.39 -3.04 18.56
C HIS A 431 -8.19 -2.34 17.91
N ALA A 432 -7.65 -2.96 16.87
CA ALA A 432 -6.69 -2.39 15.95
C ALA A 432 -7.00 -2.86 14.53
N GLU A 433 -7.02 -1.93 13.58
CA GLU A 433 -6.86 -2.20 12.14
C GLU A 433 -5.44 -1.78 11.74
N VAL A 434 -4.80 -2.51 10.82
CA VAL A 434 -3.42 -2.25 10.36
C VAL A 434 -3.33 -2.54 8.87
N HIS A 435 -3.01 -1.51 8.08
CA HIS A 435 -2.68 -1.64 6.66
C HIS A 435 -1.18 -1.43 6.46
N VAL A 436 -0.60 -2.21 5.55
CA VAL A 436 0.83 -2.20 5.24
C VAL A 436 1.00 -1.95 3.75
N ASP A 437 1.47 -0.76 3.37
CA ASP A 437 1.99 -0.51 2.03
C ASP A 437 3.48 -0.87 1.99
N LEU A 438 3.89 -1.73 1.07
CA LEU A 438 5.28 -2.03 0.74
C LEU A 438 5.52 -1.77 -0.74
N LEU A 439 6.47 -0.88 -1.07
CA LEU A 439 6.78 -0.46 -2.45
C LEU A 439 5.57 0.08 -3.23
N GLY A 440 4.54 0.60 -2.56
CA GLY A 440 3.31 1.07 -3.18
C GLY A 440 2.32 -0.06 -3.52
N PHE A 441 2.37 -1.19 -2.81
CA PHE A 441 1.41 -2.29 -2.87
C PHE A 441 0.92 -2.60 -1.46
N GLU A 442 -0.39 -2.77 -1.27
CA GLU A 442 -0.90 -3.27 0.01
C GLU A 442 -0.55 -4.74 0.19
N TRP A 443 -0.03 -5.07 1.37
CA TRP A 443 0.09 -6.44 1.84
C TRP A 443 -1.09 -6.70 2.79
N PRO A 444 -2.02 -7.62 2.46
CA PRO A 444 -3.09 -8.01 3.38
C PRO A 444 -2.53 -8.86 4.52
N GLY A 445 -3.22 -8.88 5.65
CA GLY A 445 -2.85 -9.70 6.81
C GLY A 445 -3.88 -9.59 7.94
N ASP A 446 -3.89 -10.59 8.82
CA ASP A 446 -4.76 -10.62 10.00
C ASP A 446 -4.17 -9.76 11.13
N VAL A 447 -5.03 -9.13 11.94
CA VAL A 447 -4.62 -8.38 13.15
C VAL A 447 -5.15 -9.06 14.40
N VAL A 448 -4.24 -9.43 15.29
CA VAL A 448 -4.53 -10.03 16.61
C VAL A 448 -4.21 -9.01 17.70
N VAL A 449 -5.12 -8.79 18.66
CA VAL A 449 -4.94 -7.84 19.77
C VAL A 449 -4.92 -8.59 21.10
N GLU A 450 -3.76 -8.63 21.76
CA GLU A 450 -3.55 -9.30 23.06
C GLU A 450 -2.65 -8.44 23.97
N ASP A 451 -2.98 -8.37 25.27
CA ASP A 451 -2.22 -7.67 26.32
C ASP A 451 -1.72 -6.25 25.98
N GLY A 452 -2.53 -5.46 25.24
CA GLY A 452 -2.21 -4.08 24.84
C GLY A 452 -1.21 -3.97 23.68
N ARG A 453 -0.91 -5.09 23.02
CA ARG A 453 -0.19 -5.18 21.74
C ARG A 453 -1.19 -5.53 20.64
N ALA A 454 -1.03 -4.92 19.47
CA ALA A 454 -1.67 -5.38 18.24
C ALA A 454 -0.57 -5.97 17.34
N VAL A 455 -0.72 -7.22 16.94
CA VAL A 455 0.19 -7.93 16.05
C VAL A 455 -0.52 -8.13 14.73
N TRP A 456 -0.02 -7.48 13.68
CA TRP A 456 -0.37 -7.79 12.30
C TRP A 456 0.54 -8.90 11.80
N THR A 457 -0.06 -9.97 11.27
CA THR A 457 0.63 -11.10 10.65
C THR A 457 0.31 -11.12 9.16
N GLY A 458 1.32 -10.93 8.31
CA GLY A 458 1.14 -10.88 6.86
C GLY A 458 0.50 -12.13 6.28
N GLY A 459 -0.45 -11.93 5.36
CA GLY A 459 -1.09 -12.99 4.58
C GLY A 459 -0.20 -13.50 3.43
N GLN A 460 -0.82 -14.08 2.40
CA GLN A 460 -0.07 -14.52 1.22
C GLN A 460 0.61 -13.32 0.53
N ARG A 461 1.92 -13.45 0.28
CA ARG A 461 2.73 -12.41 -0.34
C ARG A 461 2.29 -12.20 -1.79
N PRO A 462 1.94 -10.97 -2.21
CA PRO A 462 1.73 -10.69 -3.64
C PRO A 462 3.04 -10.91 -4.42
N ARG A 463 2.98 -11.53 -5.61
CA ARG A 463 4.10 -11.45 -6.55
C ARG A 463 4.33 -9.99 -6.95
N LEU A 464 5.44 -9.41 -6.49
CA LEU A 464 5.96 -8.16 -7.03
C LEU A 464 6.19 -8.33 -8.54
N PRO A 465 5.84 -7.33 -9.38
CA PRO A 465 6.01 -7.43 -10.83
C PRO A 465 7.48 -7.63 -11.22
N GLU A 466 7.72 -8.45 -12.26
CA GLU A 466 9.06 -8.79 -12.80
C GLU A 466 9.87 -7.57 -13.32
N SER A 467 9.23 -6.40 -13.42
CA SER A 467 9.83 -5.09 -13.73
C SER A 467 10.40 -4.35 -12.51
N LEU A 468 9.95 -4.69 -11.30
CA LEU A 468 10.78 -4.54 -10.11
C LEU A 468 11.75 -5.72 -10.14
N GLU A 469 12.94 -5.48 -10.70
CA GLU A 469 14.02 -6.48 -10.68
C GLU A 469 14.19 -7.02 -9.26
N PRO A 470 14.44 -8.34 -9.08
CA PRO A 470 14.50 -8.94 -7.75
C PRO A 470 15.52 -8.17 -6.90
N PRO A 471 15.12 -7.56 -5.77
CA PRO A 471 15.95 -6.61 -5.05
C PRO A 471 17.32 -7.20 -4.75
N GLU A 472 18.39 -6.42 -4.94
CA GLU A 472 19.71 -6.86 -4.46
C GLU A 472 19.61 -7.12 -2.95
N PRO A 473 20.16 -8.23 -2.42
CA PRO A 473 20.12 -8.54 -1.00
C PRO A 473 20.61 -7.34 -0.17
N GLY A 474 19.73 -6.76 0.65
CA GLY A 474 19.99 -5.48 1.32
C GLY A 474 19.22 -4.26 0.78
N THR A 475 18.31 -4.41 -0.20
CA THR A 475 17.59 -3.28 -0.80
C THR A 475 16.64 -2.61 0.20
N PRO A 476 16.77 -1.30 0.50
CA PRO A 476 15.83 -0.60 1.35
C PRO A 476 14.51 -0.37 0.61
N ALA A 477 13.41 -0.81 1.21
CA ALA A 477 12.05 -0.50 0.79
C ALA A 477 11.35 0.35 1.85
N ARG A 478 10.51 1.28 1.41
CA ARG A 478 9.58 1.99 2.29
C ARG A 478 8.44 1.04 2.67
N VAL A 479 8.17 0.95 3.97
CA VAL A 479 6.90 0.49 4.53
C VAL A 479 6.13 1.71 5.04
N ASP A 480 4.86 1.81 4.65
CA ASP A 480 3.88 2.71 5.26
C ASP A 480 2.91 1.85 6.10
N VAL A 481 2.99 1.97 7.42
CA VAL A 481 2.03 1.32 8.33
C VAL A 481 1.00 2.37 8.74
N THR A 482 -0.26 2.11 8.43
CA THR A 482 -1.37 2.94 8.87
C THR A 482 -2.30 2.11 9.74
N ALA A 483 -2.61 2.59 10.94
CA ALA A 483 -3.36 1.82 11.93
C ALA A 483 -4.44 2.65 12.61
N VAL A 484 -5.55 1.98 12.93
CA VAL A 484 -6.70 2.57 13.64
C VAL A 484 -6.86 1.85 14.96
N VAL A 485 -6.53 2.51 16.07
CA VAL A 485 -6.55 1.91 17.42
C VAL A 485 -7.66 2.49 18.28
N GLY A 486 -8.49 1.60 18.84
CA GLY A 486 -9.68 1.95 19.61
C GLY A 486 -9.61 1.56 21.09
N ALA A 487 -10.03 2.49 21.95
CA ALA A 487 -10.48 2.24 23.31
C ALA A 487 -11.91 2.80 23.49
N ASP A 488 -12.64 2.38 24.54
CA ASP A 488 -14.10 2.55 24.69
C ASP A 488 -14.70 3.95 24.44
N THR A 489 -13.91 5.03 24.49
CA THR A 489 -14.35 6.40 24.20
C THR A 489 -13.40 7.20 23.30
N ALA A 490 -12.41 6.56 22.66
CA ALA A 490 -11.44 7.23 21.80
C ALA A 490 -10.85 6.30 20.74
N THR A 491 -10.99 6.69 19.47
CA THR A 491 -10.18 6.19 18.37
C THR A 491 -8.97 7.11 18.21
N ARG A 492 -7.80 6.55 17.88
CA ARG A 492 -6.69 7.29 17.28
C ARG A 492 -6.31 6.61 15.97
N HIS A 493 -5.88 7.42 15.01
CA HIS A 493 -5.12 6.89 13.90
C HIS A 493 -3.63 6.89 14.29
N LEU A 494 -2.82 6.21 13.51
CA LEU A 494 -1.39 6.15 13.65
C LEU A 494 -0.82 5.96 12.25
N ARG A 495 0.16 6.77 11.85
CA ARG A 495 0.95 6.55 10.63
C ARG A 495 2.42 6.41 11.00
N PHE A 496 3.06 5.40 10.44
CA PHE A 496 4.50 5.18 10.54
C PHE A 496 5.09 4.96 9.16
N VAL A 497 6.18 5.66 8.86
CA VAL A 497 6.98 5.42 7.66
C VAL A 497 8.32 4.84 8.11
N GLY A 498 8.59 3.60 7.73
CA GLY A 498 9.82 2.89 8.03
C GLY A 498 10.58 2.51 6.76
N GLU A 499 11.90 2.34 6.89
CA GLU A 499 12.70 1.61 5.91
C GLU A 499 12.91 0.19 6.40
N VAL A 500 12.57 -0.79 5.57
CA VAL A 500 12.84 -2.22 5.79
C VAL A 500 13.81 -2.71 4.72
N VAL A 501 14.57 -3.76 5.03
CA VAL A 501 15.45 -4.42 4.05
C VAL A 501 14.70 -5.57 3.39
N LEU A 502 14.70 -5.58 2.05
CA LEU A 502 14.23 -6.71 1.25
C LEU A 502 15.41 -7.59 0.83
N ASP A 503 15.26 -8.88 1.05
CA ASP A 503 16.05 -9.93 0.40
C ASP A 503 15.23 -10.56 -0.75
N PRO A 504 15.88 -10.99 -1.85
CA PRO A 504 15.18 -11.47 -3.03
C PRO A 504 14.50 -12.83 -2.78
N LEU A 505 13.23 -12.90 -3.20
CA LEU A 505 12.39 -14.09 -3.18
C LEU A 505 13.05 -15.29 -3.89
N THR A 506 12.61 -16.49 -3.50
CA THR A 506 12.73 -17.71 -4.30
C THR A 506 12.30 -17.45 -5.75
N SER A 507 13.25 -17.50 -6.70
CA SER A 507 12.93 -17.25 -8.11
C SER A 507 12.45 -18.52 -8.81
N VAL A 508 11.86 -18.40 -10.00
CA VAL A 508 11.54 -19.55 -10.86
C VAL A 508 12.48 -19.55 -12.06
N SER A 509 13.23 -20.64 -12.26
CA SER A 509 14.12 -20.77 -13.42
C SER A 509 13.33 -20.99 -14.71
N ARG A 510 13.95 -20.70 -15.87
CA ARG A 510 13.32 -20.87 -17.20
C ARG A 510 12.82 -22.29 -17.51
N ASP A 511 13.23 -23.28 -16.72
CA ASP A 511 12.81 -24.68 -16.81
C ASP A 511 11.62 -25.03 -15.88
N GLY A 512 11.14 -24.08 -15.07
CA GLY A 512 10.01 -24.26 -14.14
C GLY A 512 10.37 -24.70 -12.71
N PHE A 513 11.65 -24.72 -12.33
CA PHE A 513 12.09 -25.07 -10.98
C PHE A 513 12.07 -23.84 -10.05
N LEU A 514 11.72 -24.05 -8.77
CA LEU A 514 11.96 -23.09 -7.69
C LEU A 514 13.49 -22.95 -7.48
N VAL A 515 13.98 -21.75 -7.17
CA VAL A 515 15.41 -21.44 -7.04
C VAL A 515 15.65 -20.73 -5.71
N ALA A 516 16.52 -21.30 -4.86
CA ALA A 516 16.81 -20.81 -3.51
C ALA A 516 17.40 -19.39 -3.49
N GLY A 517 16.89 -18.53 -2.59
CA GLY A 517 17.19 -17.09 -2.55
C GLY A 517 18.59 -16.73 -2.03
N GLY A 518 18.97 -15.45 -2.10
CA GLY A 518 20.21 -14.92 -1.50
C GLY A 518 21.54 -15.45 -2.09
N SER A 519 22.61 -15.44 -1.30
CA SER A 519 23.92 -16.01 -1.68
C SER A 519 24.73 -16.47 -0.47
N SER A 520 25.69 -17.38 -0.67
CA SER A 520 26.63 -17.80 0.38
C SER A 520 27.86 -16.90 0.43
N THR A 521 28.69 -17.06 1.48
CA THR A 521 30.09 -16.65 1.43
C THR A 521 30.86 -17.44 0.37
N VAL A 522 31.96 -16.87 -0.14
CA VAL A 522 32.92 -17.59 -0.99
C VAL A 522 33.82 -18.44 -0.09
N VAL A 523 33.91 -19.75 -0.36
CA VAL A 523 34.76 -20.69 0.39
C VAL A 523 35.76 -21.37 -0.55
N GLY A 524 36.99 -21.59 -0.08
CA GLY A 524 38.10 -22.14 -0.86
C GLY A 524 39.05 -21.08 -1.41
N ALA A 525 39.93 -21.47 -2.32
CA ALA A 525 40.94 -20.61 -2.92
C ALA A 525 41.23 -21.04 -4.37
N GLY A 526 41.52 -20.09 -5.26
CA GLY A 526 41.61 -20.32 -6.71
C GLY A 526 40.50 -19.61 -7.47
N PRO A 527 40.21 -20.01 -8.72
CA PRO A 527 39.09 -19.47 -9.48
C PRO A 527 37.75 -19.81 -8.82
N LEU A 528 36.84 -18.82 -8.81
CA LEU A 528 35.47 -18.98 -8.33
C LEU A 528 34.63 -19.82 -9.30
N ARG A 529 33.76 -20.68 -8.76
CA ARG A 529 32.60 -21.25 -9.43
C ARG A 529 31.33 -20.94 -8.64
N THR A 530 30.33 -20.39 -9.31
CA THR A 530 29.01 -20.11 -8.75
C THR A 530 28.06 -21.28 -8.94
N PHE A 531 27.14 -21.50 -8.00
CA PHE A 531 26.08 -22.49 -8.19
C PHE A 531 24.71 -22.03 -7.69
N SER A 532 23.63 -22.46 -8.35
CA SER A 532 22.26 -22.38 -7.83
C SER A 532 21.86 -23.70 -7.15
N VAL A 533 20.85 -23.64 -6.29
CA VAL A 533 20.12 -24.82 -5.80
C VAL A 533 18.65 -24.63 -6.12
N GLU A 534 18.03 -25.67 -6.66
CA GLU A 534 16.70 -25.62 -7.27
C GLU A 534 15.88 -26.88 -6.94
N VAL A 535 14.56 -26.72 -6.91
CA VAL A 535 13.60 -27.78 -6.57
C VAL A 535 12.43 -27.78 -7.54
N GLU A 536 12.01 -28.95 -8.01
CA GLU A 536 10.75 -29.08 -8.75
C GLU A 536 9.56 -28.92 -7.81
N ARG A 537 8.68 -27.93 -8.09
CA ARG A 537 7.52 -27.54 -7.26
C ARG A 537 6.71 -28.74 -6.74
N SER A 538 6.42 -29.71 -7.61
CA SER A 538 5.65 -30.92 -7.29
C SER A 538 6.43 -32.03 -6.55
N THR A 539 7.59 -31.74 -5.97
CA THR A 539 8.31 -32.64 -5.04
C THR A 539 7.80 -32.52 -3.60
N GLY A 540 7.24 -31.37 -3.23
CA GLY A 540 6.86 -31.06 -1.84
C GLY A 540 8.06 -30.87 -0.88
N LEU A 541 9.27 -30.67 -1.41
CA LEU A 541 10.43 -30.26 -0.61
C LEU A 541 10.47 -28.75 -0.46
N ASP A 542 10.89 -28.28 0.72
CA ASP A 542 11.31 -26.89 0.87
C ASP A 542 12.64 -26.65 0.11
N VAL A 543 12.72 -25.53 -0.60
CA VAL A 543 13.83 -25.21 -1.50
C VAL A 543 15.02 -24.60 -0.76
N ASP A 544 14.79 -23.92 0.35
CA ASP A 544 15.81 -23.25 1.14
C ASP A 544 16.38 -24.19 2.24
N GLU A 545 15.60 -25.16 2.76
CA GLU A 545 16.13 -26.34 3.48
C GLU A 545 17.09 -27.15 2.59
N VAL A 546 16.66 -27.48 1.36
CA VAL A 546 17.49 -28.20 0.39
C VAL A 546 18.72 -27.38 0.04
N ALA A 547 18.61 -26.06 -0.09
CA ALA A 547 19.76 -25.19 -0.33
C ALA A 547 20.70 -25.09 0.86
N ALA A 548 20.20 -25.10 2.10
CA ALA A 548 21.04 -25.15 3.29
C ALA A 548 21.89 -26.43 3.31
N GLU A 549 21.28 -27.61 3.13
CA GLU A 549 22.01 -28.89 3.11
C GLU A 549 22.98 -28.97 1.92
N VAL A 550 22.58 -28.57 0.71
CA VAL A 550 23.48 -28.55 -0.46
C VAL A 550 24.63 -27.54 -0.28
N THR A 551 24.39 -26.40 0.38
CA THR A 551 25.45 -25.42 0.70
C THR A 551 26.42 -25.98 1.73
N GLU A 552 25.93 -26.60 2.81
CA GLU A 552 26.79 -27.25 3.81
C GLU A 552 27.68 -28.31 3.15
N ILE A 553 27.10 -29.19 2.32
CA ILE A 553 27.85 -30.23 1.61
C ILE A 553 28.91 -29.64 0.68
N LEU A 554 28.56 -28.68 -0.19
CA LEU A 554 29.50 -28.19 -1.20
C LEU A 554 30.59 -27.28 -0.62
N LEU A 555 30.34 -26.60 0.50
CA LEU A 555 31.30 -25.71 1.14
C LEU A 555 32.08 -26.35 2.32
N ASP A 556 31.81 -27.60 2.67
CA ASP A 556 32.51 -28.33 3.74
C ASP A 556 34.04 -28.41 3.52
N PRO A 557 34.88 -28.34 4.57
CA PRO A 557 36.35 -28.50 4.46
C PRO A 557 36.86 -29.85 3.92
N ARG A 558 35.99 -30.86 3.74
CA ARG A 558 36.25 -32.15 3.09
C ARG A 558 35.79 -32.17 1.62
N GLY A 559 35.08 -31.12 1.19
CA GLY A 559 34.49 -30.93 -0.13
C GLY A 559 35.48 -30.46 -1.20
N TRP A 560 34.95 -30.04 -2.36
CA TRP A 560 35.71 -29.72 -3.56
C TRP A 560 36.63 -28.48 -3.47
N THR A 561 36.57 -27.74 -2.37
CA THR A 561 37.42 -26.56 -2.09
C THR A 561 38.73 -26.91 -1.37
N ALA A 562 38.83 -28.11 -0.79
CA ALA A 562 39.88 -28.48 0.16
C ALA A 562 41.29 -28.60 -0.45
N ASP A 563 41.42 -28.80 -1.76
CA ASP A 563 42.70 -28.86 -2.47
C ASP A 563 43.29 -27.48 -2.80
N GLY A 564 42.55 -26.38 -2.56
CA GLY A 564 42.97 -25.01 -2.84
C GLY A 564 43.09 -24.68 -4.33
N THR A 565 42.43 -25.45 -5.21
CA THR A 565 42.43 -25.22 -6.67
C THR A 565 41.22 -24.43 -7.17
N ARG A 566 40.16 -24.31 -6.37
CA ARG A 566 38.93 -23.54 -6.67
C ARG A 566 38.31 -22.95 -5.42
N SER A 567 37.49 -21.92 -5.60
CA SER A 567 36.51 -21.47 -4.60
C SER A 567 35.08 -21.66 -5.11
N LEU A 568 34.13 -21.85 -4.20
CA LEU A 568 32.71 -22.05 -4.49
C LEU A 568 31.85 -20.99 -3.79
N GLN A 569 30.72 -20.65 -4.39
CA GLN A 569 29.70 -19.78 -3.81
C GLN A 569 28.29 -20.16 -4.33
N ARG A 570 27.29 -20.28 -3.45
CA ARG A 570 25.88 -20.36 -3.86
C ARG A 570 25.37 -18.96 -4.23
N ILE A 571 24.60 -18.84 -5.30
CA ILE A 571 23.88 -17.62 -5.71
C ILE A 571 22.43 -17.96 -6.09
N GLY A 572 21.49 -17.04 -5.84
CA GLY A 572 20.07 -17.20 -6.18
C GLY A 572 19.72 -16.97 -7.65
N SER A 573 20.69 -16.65 -8.52
CA SER A 573 20.48 -16.50 -9.96
C SER A 573 20.83 -17.78 -10.72
N SER A 574 19.82 -18.57 -11.06
CA SER A 574 19.94 -19.78 -11.91
C SER A 574 20.47 -19.51 -13.33
N VAL A 575 20.44 -18.25 -13.78
CA VAL A 575 20.94 -17.81 -15.09
C VAL A 575 22.41 -17.39 -15.06
N ALA A 576 22.92 -16.93 -13.90
CA ALA A 576 24.31 -16.51 -13.70
C ALA A 576 25.20 -17.57 -13.02
N ALA A 577 24.63 -18.74 -12.69
CA ALA A 577 25.35 -19.83 -12.06
C ALA A 577 26.17 -20.64 -13.08
N ASP A 578 27.44 -20.93 -12.78
CA ASP A 578 28.29 -21.84 -13.57
C ASP A 578 27.74 -23.29 -13.54
N LEU A 579 27.14 -23.70 -12.41
CA LEU A 579 26.54 -25.02 -12.19
C LEU A 579 25.16 -24.88 -11.52
N ARG A 580 24.25 -25.81 -11.79
CA ARG A 580 22.91 -25.84 -11.15
C ARG A 580 22.72 -27.17 -10.43
N VAL A 581 22.28 -27.16 -9.17
CA VAL A 581 21.90 -28.38 -8.43
C VAL A 581 20.38 -28.43 -8.36
N VAL A 582 19.74 -29.50 -8.86
CA VAL A 582 18.28 -29.55 -9.01
C VAL A 582 17.71 -30.84 -8.42
N VAL A 583 16.89 -30.75 -7.38
CA VAL A 583 16.15 -31.91 -6.85
C VAL A 583 14.80 -32.04 -7.57
N ALA A 584 14.59 -33.17 -8.23
CA ALA A 584 13.44 -33.37 -9.13
C ALA A 584 12.88 -34.80 -9.05
N ARG A 585 11.62 -34.97 -9.46
CA ARG A 585 10.94 -36.27 -9.50
C ARG A 585 11.63 -37.24 -10.49
N PRO A 586 11.49 -38.57 -10.30
CA PRO A 586 12.10 -39.57 -11.17
C PRO A 586 11.86 -39.35 -12.67
N GLU A 587 10.65 -38.94 -13.06
CA GLU A 587 10.25 -38.68 -14.45
C GLU A 587 10.96 -37.45 -15.04
N THR A 588 11.12 -36.40 -14.22
CA THR A 588 11.78 -35.15 -14.60
C THR A 588 13.29 -35.34 -14.74
N VAL A 589 13.91 -36.13 -13.85
CA VAL A 589 15.30 -36.56 -14.00
C VAL A 589 15.48 -37.41 -15.26
N ASP A 590 14.63 -38.40 -15.50
CA ASP A 590 14.67 -39.21 -16.72
C ASP A 590 14.51 -38.38 -18.01
N TYR A 591 13.67 -37.34 -18.00
CA TYR A 591 13.54 -36.40 -19.11
C TYR A 591 14.84 -35.63 -19.39
N TYR A 592 15.42 -34.97 -18.38
CA TYR A 592 16.61 -34.15 -18.58
C TYR A 592 17.88 -34.98 -18.85
N CYS A 593 18.11 -36.05 -18.07
CA CYS A 593 19.21 -36.99 -18.31
C CYS A 593 19.08 -37.72 -19.67
N GLY A 594 17.84 -38.01 -20.10
CA GLY A 594 17.55 -38.59 -21.41
C GLY A 594 17.98 -37.71 -22.59
N ARG A 595 17.98 -36.36 -22.43
CA ARG A 595 18.39 -35.42 -23.50
C ARG A 595 19.89 -35.50 -23.83
N VAL A 596 20.73 -35.94 -22.90
CA VAL A 596 22.15 -36.26 -23.15
C VAL A 596 22.41 -37.75 -23.38
N GLY A 597 21.35 -38.55 -23.60
CA GLY A 597 21.44 -39.96 -23.95
C GLY A 597 21.70 -40.90 -22.77
N LEU A 598 21.68 -40.40 -21.53
CA LEU A 598 21.75 -41.24 -20.33
C LEU A 598 20.42 -41.98 -20.11
N ARG A 599 20.45 -43.06 -19.33
CA ARG A 599 19.29 -43.91 -19.04
C ARG A 599 19.19 -44.18 -17.54
N THR A 600 18.66 -43.21 -16.83
CA THR A 600 18.48 -43.18 -15.38
C THR A 600 17.35 -44.11 -14.90
N GLY A 601 16.31 -44.32 -15.71
CA GLY A 601 15.29 -45.37 -15.51
C GLY A 601 14.47 -45.21 -14.23
N GLY A 602 14.24 -43.96 -13.82
CA GLY A 602 13.59 -43.52 -12.59
C GLY A 602 14.42 -43.71 -11.32
N ARG A 603 15.66 -44.20 -11.41
CA ARG A 603 16.37 -44.79 -10.25
C ARG A 603 17.59 -44.02 -9.76
N VAL A 604 18.27 -43.27 -10.62
CA VAL A 604 19.55 -42.62 -10.30
C VAL A 604 19.56 -41.18 -10.79
N SER A 605 20.42 -40.37 -10.16
CA SER A 605 20.72 -39.00 -10.56
C SER A 605 21.60 -38.95 -11.82
N CYS A 606 21.84 -37.77 -12.36
CA CYS A 606 22.90 -37.54 -13.35
C CYS A 606 23.42 -36.10 -13.39
N TRP A 607 24.56 -35.91 -14.04
CA TRP A 607 24.94 -34.64 -14.66
C TRP A 607 24.42 -34.54 -16.10
N ASP A 608 23.57 -33.55 -16.41
CA ASP A 608 22.96 -33.37 -17.74
C ASP A 608 23.79 -32.51 -18.71
N GLY A 609 25.00 -32.11 -18.29
CA GLY A 609 25.85 -31.15 -19.00
C GLY A 609 25.82 -29.73 -18.42
N PHE A 610 24.79 -29.37 -17.64
CA PHE A 610 24.66 -28.07 -16.97
C PHE A 610 24.06 -28.16 -15.55
N ARG A 611 23.27 -29.20 -15.27
CA ARG A 611 22.62 -29.50 -13.99
C ARG A 611 23.11 -30.81 -13.40
N ALA A 612 23.36 -30.80 -12.09
CA ALA A 612 23.33 -31.98 -11.25
C ALA A 612 21.86 -32.30 -10.93
N MET A 613 21.24 -33.18 -11.73
CA MET A 613 19.85 -33.61 -11.62
C MET A 613 19.73 -34.70 -10.55
N LEU A 614 19.29 -34.32 -9.35
CA LEU A 614 19.17 -35.19 -8.19
C LEU A 614 17.78 -35.84 -8.13
N ASN A 615 17.74 -37.18 -8.15
CA ASN A 615 16.50 -37.95 -8.12
C ASN A 615 15.86 -37.94 -6.72
N LEU A 616 14.60 -37.50 -6.62
CA LEU A 616 13.84 -37.33 -5.37
C LEU A 616 13.84 -38.59 -4.48
N ASP A 617 13.64 -39.79 -5.03
CA ASP A 617 13.67 -41.02 -4.24
C ASP A 617 15.05 -41.23 -3.59
N ARG A 618 16.13 -40.92 -4.32
CA ARG A 618 17.50 -41.02 -3.80
C ARG A 618 17.80 -39.93 -2.78
N TRP A 619 17.27 -38.72 -2.96
CA TRP A 619 17.32 -37.65 -1.96
C TRP A 619 16.59 -38.04 -0.66
N ASN A 620 15.43 -38.68 -0.75
CA ASN A 620 14.61 -39.02 0.43
C ASN A 620 14.97 -40.36 1.09
N THR A 621 15.52 -41.34 0.36
CA THR A 621 15.71 -42.72 0.86
C THR A 621 17.10 -43.33 0.63
N GLY A 622 17.98 -42.65 -0.10
CA GLY A 622 19.28 -43.19 -0.50
C GLY A 622 19.17 -44.47 -1.33
N VAL A 623 20.08 -45.42 -1.11
CA VAL A 623 19.95 -46.82 -1.59
C VAL A 623 20.50 -47.80 -0.56
N ALA A 624 19.86 -48.97 -0.40
CA ALA A 624 20.31 -50.00 0.53
C ALA A 624 21.78 -50.49 0.31
N PRO A 625 22.28 -50.62 -0.94
CA PRO A 625 23.69 -50.97 -1.21
C PRO A 625 24.73 -49.90 -0.83
N PHE A 626 24.33 -48.78 -0.22
CA PHE A 626 25.24 -47.77 0.32
C PHE A 626 25.65 -48.05 1.77
N HIS A 627 24.90 -48.89 2.51
CA HIS A 627 25.29 -49.34 3.86
C HIS A 627 25.66 -48.22 4.87
N SER A 628 25.03 -47.06 4.75
CA SER A 628 25.16 -45.90 5.66
C SER A 628 23.85 -45.12 5.67
N ASP A 629 23.75 -44.06 6.48
CA ASP A 629 22.53 -43.25 6.61
C ASP A 629 22.28 -42.32 5.41
N VAL A 630 21.08 -41.71 5.39
CA VAL A 630 20.64 -40.84 4.30
C VAL A 630 21.42 -39.52 4.22
N THR A 631 21.99 -39.03 5.32
CA THR A 631 22.78 -37.79 5.34
C THR A 631 24.15 -38.03 4.72
N VAL A 632 24.83 -39.13 5.06
CA VAL A 632 26.07 -39.55 4.36
C VAL A 632 25.78 -39.88 2.90
N TYR A 633 24.58 -40.39 2.58
CA TYR A 633 24.16 -40.59 1.18
C TYR A 633 23.95 -39.26 0.44
N ARG A 634 23.31 -38.25 1.03
CA ARG A 634 23.13 -36.92 0.42
C ARG A 634 24.48 -36.22 0.19
N GLN A 635 25.40 -36.31 1.15
CA GLN A 635 26.80 -35.85 0.99
C GLN A 635 27.44 -36.46 -0.27
N TYR A 636 27.31 -37.78 -0.44
CA TYR A 636 27.77 -38.49 -1.65
C TYR A 636 27.04 -38.00 -2.91
N LEU A 637 25.71 -37.97 -2.89
CA LEU A 637 24.86 -37.69 -4.05
C LEU A 637 25.15 -36.32 -4.64
N VAL A 638 25.19 -35.29 -3.79
CA VAL A 638 25.49 -33.90 -4.16
C VAL A 638 26.94 -33.80 -4.65
N SER A 639 27.90 -34.34 -3.88
CA SER A 639 29.33 -34.24 -4.24
C SER A 639 29.68 -34.95 -5.54
N HIS A 640 29.05 -36.09 -5.83
CA HIS A 640 29.27 -36.89 -7.04
C HIS A 640 28.75 -36.19 -8.30
N GLU A 641 27.48 -35.76 -8.30
CA GLU A 641 26.87 -35.15 -9.49
C GLU A 641 27.43 -33.74 -9.74
N PHE A 642 27.78 -32.98 -8.69
CA PHE A 642 28.53 -31.73 -8.82
C PHE A 642 29.97 -31.97 -9.31
N GLY A 643 30.59 -33.08 -8.92
CA GLY A 643 31.92 -33.50 -9.36
C GLY A 643 32.03 -33.69 -10.88
N HIS A 644 31.00 -34.25 -11.52
CA HIS A 644 30.92 -34.34 -12.99
C HIS A 644 30.91 -32.95 -13.65
N GLY A 645 30.18 -31.99 -13.07
CA GLY A 645 30.17 -30.59 -13.53
C GLY A 645 31.50 -29.86 -13.30
N LEU A 646 32.26 -30.23 -12.26
CA LEU A 646 33.65 -29.82 -12.05
C LEU A 646 34.66 -30.54 -12.98
N GLY A 647 34.20 -31.45 -13.85
CA GLY A 647 35.00 -32.13 -14.86
C GLY A 647 35.65 -33.45 -14.41
N TYR A 648 35.28 -34.00 -13.24
CA TYR A 648 35.73 -35.32 -12.81
C TYR A 648 34.92 -36.43 -13.47
N GLY A 649 35.60 -37.52 -13.86
CA GLY A 649 34.95 -38.74 -14.35
C GLY A 649 34.78 -39.79 -13.26
N HIS A 650 34.06 -40.87 -13.58
CA HIS A 650 33.87 -41.99 -12.64
C HIS A 650 35.19 -42.64 -12.21
N GLU A 651 35.30 -42.94 -10.92
CA GLU A 651 36.39 -43.69 -10.29
C GLU A 651 35.95 -45.09 -9.83
N PHE A 652 36.92 -45.90 -9.40
CA PHE A 652 36.70 -47.27 -8.90
C PHE A 652 37.40 -47.46 -7.56
N CYS A 653 36.75 -48.16 -6.62
CA CYS A 653 37.41 -48.48 -5.36
C CYS A 653 38.65 -49.37 -5.56
N LEU A 654 39.78 -48.92 -5.02
CA LEU A 654 41.10 -49.51 -5.28
C LEU A 654 41.39 -50.76 -4.44
N ARG A 655 40.79 -50.88 -3.24
CA ARG A 655 41.03 -51.99 -2.29
C ARG A 655 39.80 -52.27 -1.42
N PRO A 656 39.47 -53.53 -1.11
CA PRO A 656 38.48 -53.86 -0.08
C PRO A 656 38.80 -53.20 1.27
N GLY A 657 37.76 -52.76 1.98
CA GLY A 657 37.86 -52.15 3.31
C GLY A 657 38.37 -50.70 3.35
N THR A 658 38.67 -50.06 2.21
CA THR A 658 38.89 -48.60 2.17
C THR A 658 37.58 -47.87 1.88
N LEU A 659 37.54 -46.56 2.18
CA LEU A 659 36.50 -45.68 1.63
C LEU A 659 36.49 -45.75 0.10
N ALA A 660 35.29 -45.72 -0.49
CA ALA A 660 35.13 -45.50 -1.92
C ALA A 660 35.55 -44.05 -2.28
N PRO A 661 36.17 -43.80 -3.44
CA PRO A 661 36.28 -42.44 -3.97
C PRO A 661 34.87 -41.86 -4.18
N VAL A 662 34.67 -40.56 -3.93
CA VAL A 662 33.35 -39.93 -4.09
C VAL A 662 32.82 -40.07 -5.53
N MET A 663 33.72 -40.04 -6.52
CA MET A 663 33.41 -40.24 -7.94
C MET A 663 33.20 -41.71 -8.33
N MET A 664 33.29 -42.66 -7.40
CA MET A 664 32.74 -43.99 -7.63
C MET A 664 31.21 -43.90 -7.65
N GLN A 665 30.56 -44.60 -8.59
CA GLN A 665 29.10 -44.62 -8.73
C GLN A 665 28.45 -45.51 -7.64
N GLN A 666 28.50 -45.04 -6.39
CA GLN A 666 28.09 -45.77 -5.19
C GLN A 666 26.58 -46.11 -5.17
N THR A 667 25.74 -45.37 -5.90
CA THR A 667 24.31 -45.68 -6.11
C THR A 667 24.11 -47.06 -6.74
N GLY A 668 25.06 -47.51 -7.58
CA GLY A 668 25.08 -48.84 -8.18
C GLY A 668 25.59 -49.96 -7.26
N GLY A 669 26.09 -49.61 -6.06
CA GLY A 669 26.63 -50.52 -5.05
C GLY A 669 28.13 -50.34 -4.80
N ILE A 670 28.52 -50.29 -3.52
CA ILE A 670 29.91 -50.00 -3.08
C ILE A 670 30.84 -51.23 -3.07
N GLY A 671 30.31 -52.43 -3.34
CA GLY A 671 31.09 -53.67 -3.41
C GLY A 671 31.67 -54.07 -2.05
N ALA A 672 32.99 -54.20 -1.98
CA ALA A 672 33.72 -54.57 -0.76
C ALA A 672 34.34 -53.36 -0.03
N CYS A 673 33.85 -52.15 -0.31
CA CYS A 673 34.40 -50.89 0.18
C CYS A 673 33.42 -50.17 1.10
N LEU A 674 33.91 -49.16 1.82
CA LEU A 674 33.14 -48.39 2.78
C LEU A 674 32.53 -47.15 2.11
N ALA A 675 31.31 -46.80 2.52
CA ALA A 675 30.59 -45.63 2.01
C ALA A 675 31.34 -44.32 2.28
N ASN A 676 31.27 -43.38 1.35
CA ASN A 676 31.95 -42.09 1.48
C ASN A 676 31.21 -40.96 0.77
N GLY A 677 30.90 -39.90 1.51
CA GLY A 677 30.31 -38.67 0.98
C GLY A 677 31.29 -37.69 0.34
N TRP A 678 32.60 -37.85 0.56
CA TRP A 678 33.54 -36.72 0.50
C TRP A 678 34.70 -36.90 -0.49
N PRO A 679 35.07 -35.86 -1.27
CA PRO A 679 36.32 -35.84 -2.05
C PRO A 679 37.58 -36.00 -1.19
N HIS A 680 37.65 -35.32 -0.03
CA HIS A 680 38.80 -35.30 0.88
C HIS A 680 38.40 -35.73 2.31
N PRO A 681 38.06 -37.02 2.52
CA PRO A 681 37.53 -37.50 3.80
C PRO A 681 38.59 -37.47 4.92
N THR A 682 38.23 -36.90 6.05
CA THR A 682 39.05 -36.95 7.27
C THR A 682 38.95 -38.32 7.93
N VAL A 683 40.10 -38.98 8.12
CA VAL A 683 40.17 -40.34 8.70
C VAL A 683 39.90 -40.27 10.21
N GLY A 684 38.63 -40.41 10.61
CA GLY A 684 38.22 -40.48 12.01
C GLY A 684 36.71 -40.66 12.24
N ASN A 685 35.86 -39.95 11.49
CA ASN A 685 34.43 -39.80 11.82
C ASN A 685 33.47 -40.49 10.83
N ILE A 686 33.65 -41.79 10.58
CA ILE A 686 32.62 -42.62 9.91
C ILE A 686 32.43 -43.89 10.74
N VAL A 687 31.25 -44.03 11.36
CA VAL A 687 30.87 -45.24 12.10
C VAL A 687 30.28 -46.24 11.11
N ALA A 688 30.97 -47.36 10.90
CA ALA A 688 30.39 -48.49 10.19
C ALA A 688 29.31 -49.16 11.06
N VAL A 689 28.05 -49.02 10.69
CA VAL A 689 26.95 -49.79 11.26
C VAL A 689 26.93 -51.15 10.54
N GLY A 690 27.06 -52.23 11.30
CA GLY A 690 27.11 -53.62 10.80
C GLY A 690 25.89 -54.45 11.16
#